data_AF-A0A8I2Z4U0-F1
#
_entry.id   AF-A0A8I2Z4U0-F1
#
_cell.length_a   1.000
_cell.length_b   1.000
_cell.length_c   1.000
_cell.angle_alpha   90.00
_cell.angle_beta   90.00
_cell.angle_gamma   90.00
#
_symmetry.space_group_name_H-M   'P 1'
#
loop_
_entity.id
_entity.type
_entity.pdbx_description
1 polymer ?
#
loop_
_entity_poly.entity_id
_entity_poly.type
_entity_poly.pdbx_seq_one_letter_code
_entity_poly.pdbx_strand_id
1 'polypeptide(L)'
;MTLPPNQKFQHHAFIHIYQCSPAPPSTFIMEEELASLRQQLREEQRRREEEQRRREEAEGRILEEQRRREEEQRRREEAEELARPLALEKYLEACHSLNHAIQVVTDRSLTTQGDTTNPTGRIFPSRIIPWDDFATKQEETWDQLSAGQSFASHSAFPSRHQLEYVRSLLKPISSEIGLRDFERDVVENAVQKLVDEAYRDPRLRTALSLQGTVTFESHTNLGRTDDPISAPMEHMSIGEGHAAAAASAPRPPAPKPRRRARGKGNRADQFCIYRTSDGRNIPALAIEYKAPHKLSTDEVVTGLESEIQPARDVINKDGEGFSFASRSLAAAVITQLFSYMIGKGIQYGYVCTGETFIFLYIPDDPTIVYYSVCVPNVDVLDDDENRLHRTAAAQVFAFILRALCATPPPLSWHDAAAGLDTWAVEYDDVLRNIPETVRKDKGPRASPYKPQRWRGFKRSPIQTRSRCQPPDELIDGRGDDDDEEAPPSPTPKRPSRSKDKATMLSAGADSGSKRKQPSGGNRQHGQMTQQKIQDRPFCTQRCLLGLASDGPMDESCPNFGDHGSQHISRLEFLRLIRAQLAKDRGPDADCIPLYMSGSVGSLFKVRLSSHGYTLVAKGVEGLDLVLLRHENDMYDRVRAIQGKHVPWCF
;
A
#
# COMPACT_ATOMS: atom_id res chain seq x y z
N MET A 1 -40.77 65.55 -18.17
CA MET A 1 -41.87 66.27 -18.83
C MET A 1 -43.14 66.05 -18.01
N THR A 2 -44.02 67.06 -17.89
CA THR A 2 -45.45 66.97 -17.47
C THR A 2 -45.87 66.07 -16.29
N LEU A 3 -46.19 66.73 -15.17
CA LEU A 3 -47.31 66.41 -14.25
C LEU A 3 -48.67 66.74 -14.90
N PRO A 4 -49.83 66.57 -14.23
CA PRO A 4 -50.24 65.51 -13.29
C PRO A 4 -51.29 64.54 -13.93
N PRO A 5 -52.65 64.70 -13.95
CA PRO A 5 -53.62 65.47 -13.13
C PRO A 5 -54.86 64.68 -12.57
N ASN A 6 -55.51 65.27 -11.54
CA ASN A 6 -56.98 65.23 -11.26
C ASN A 6 -57.67 63.92 -10.78
N GLN A 7 -58.86 63.92 -10.15
CA GLN A 7 -59.84 65.00 -9.80
C GLN A 7 -60.52 64.65 -8.44
N LYS A 8 -60.72 65.59 -7.48
CA LYS A 8 -61.94 66.39 -7.13
C LYS A 8 -63.17 65.55 -6.67
N PHE A 9 -64.08 66.00 -5.79
CA PHE A 9 -64.98 67.19 -5.82
C PHE A 9 -65.43 67.58 -4.37
N GLN A 10 -65.41 68.86 -3.92
CA GLN A 10 -66.51 69.89 -3.86
C GLN A 10 -67.61 69.66 -2.76
N HIS A 11 -68.28 70.65 -2.12
CA HIS A 11 -68.30 72.13 -2.18
C HIS A 11 -68.96 72.81 -0.91
N HIS A 12 -68.49 74.01 -0.50
CA HIS A 12 -69.24 75.21 0.04
C HIS A 12 -70.10 75.19 1.35
N ALA A 13 -70.39 76.33 2.06
CA ALA A 13 -69.78 77.69 2.15
C ALA A 13 -70.41 78.61 3.26
N PHE A 14 -69.77 79.77 3.54
CA PHE A 14 -70.30 81.06 4.13
C PHE A 14 -70.62 81.13 5.67
N ILE A 15 -70.63 82.28 6.40
CA ILE A 15 -70.62 83.73 6.04
C ILE A 15 -70.07 84.71 7.17
N HIS A 16 -69.40 85.84 6.81
CA HIS A 16 -69.28 87.18 7.51
C HIS A 16 -68.64 87.35 8.95
N ILE A 17 -68.14 88.51 9.50
CA ILE A 17 -67.86 89.94 9.07
C ILE A 17 -66.93 90.74 10.08
N TYR A 18 -66.00 91.61 9.58
CA TYR A 18 -65.44 92.92 10.13
C TYR A 18 -64.70 93.00 11.52
N GLN A 19 -63.94 94.06 11.94
CA GLN A 19 -63.01 95.06 11.31
C GLN A 19 -62.27 95.95 12.38
N CYS A 20 -61.09 96.53 12.06
CA CYS A 20 -60.41 97.74 12.64
C CYS A 20 -59.60 97.77 13.98
N SER A 21 -58.49 98.55 13.92
CA SER A 21 -57.37 98.86 14.86
C SER A 21 -57.67 99.94 15.95
N PRO A 22 -56.70 100.54 16.72
CA PRO A 22 -55.25 100.24 16.95
C PRO A 22 -54.72 100.36 18.43
N ALA A 23 -53.47 99.92 18.70
CA ALA A 23 -52.42 100.53 19.59
C ALA A 23 -51.46 99.47 20.23
N PRO A 24 -50.14 99.74 20.40
CA PRO A 24 -49.18 98.81 21.03
C PRO A 24 -48.71 99.21 22.44
N PRO A 25 -48.39 98.23 23.30
CA PRO A 25 -47.25 98.40 24.23
C PRO A 25 -46.42 97.12 24.52
N SER A 26 -45.30 97.32 25.24
CA SER A 26 -44.46 96.34 25.95
C SER A 26 -43.37 95.59 25.17
N THR A 27 -42.11 95.96 25.44
CA THR A 27 -40.88 95.31 24.97
C THR A 27 -40.55 94.00 25.69
N PHE A 28 -41.22 93.66 26.79
CA PHE A 28 -40.93 92.45 27.58
C PHE A 28 -41.15 91.15 26.79
N ILE A 29 -42.18 91.14 25.92
CA ILE A 29 -42.58 89.96 25.14
C ILE A 29 -41.47 89.55 24.15
N MET A 30 -40.73 90.51 23.59
CA MET A 30 -39.63 90.23 22.65
C MET A 30 -38.47 89.48 23.30
N GLU A 31 -38.14 89.74 24.58
CA GLU A 31 -37.08 88.99 25.27
C GLU A 31 -37.55 87.58 25.67
N GLU A 32 -38.82 87.43 26.02
CA GLU A 32 -39.44 86.14 26.35
C GLU A 32 -39.57 85.24 25.11
N GLU A 33 -39.97 85.78 23.96
CA GLU A 33 -39.95 85.07 22.67
C GLU A 33 -38.52 84.70 22.25
N LEU A 34 -37.54 85.58 22.41
CA LEU A 34 -36.13 85.29 22.09
C LEU A 34 -35.54 84.23 23.03
N ALA A 35 -35.93 84.22 24.30
CA ALA A 35 -35.57 83.17 25.27
C ALA A 35 -36.22 81.83 24.91
N SER A 36 -37.51 81.85 24.52
CA SER A 36 -38.25 80.67 24.04
C SER A 36 -37.62 80.06 22.79
N LEU A 37 -37.28 80.86 21.77
CA LEU A 37 -36.54 80.39 20.59
C LEU A 37 -35.17 79.81 20.96
N ARG A 38 -34.44 80.44 21.89
CA ARG A 38 -33.14 79.92 22.37
C ARG A 38 -33.29 78.59 23.13
N GLN A 39 -34.40 78.38 23.84
CA GLN A 39 -34.68 77.09 24.47
C GLN A 39 -35.07 76.03 23.43
N GLN A 40 -35.96 76.36 22.49
CA GLN A 40 -36.35 75.46 21.40
C GLN A 40 -35.13 75.02 20.57
N LEU A 41 -34.20 75.93 20.26
CA LEU A 41 -32.98 75.60 19.53
C LEU A 41 -32.07 74.63 20.33
N ARG A 42 -31.97 74.79 21.65
CA ARG A 42 -31.22 73.87 22.53
C ARG A 42 -31.90 72.50 22.64
N GLU A 43 -33.23 72.46 22.71
CA GLU A 43 -33.98 71.21 22.73
C GLU A 43 -33.90 70.48 21.38
N GLU A 44 -33.85 71.22 20.26
CA GLU A 44 -33.60 70.64 18.94
C GLU A 44 -32.15 70.13 18.81
N GLN A 45 -31.17 70.90 19.26
CA GLN A 45 -29.76 70.47 19.32
C GLN A 45 -29.61 69.17 20.12
N ARG A 46 -30.15 69.12 21.35
CA ARG A 46 -30.12 67.89 22.17
C ARG A 46 -30.85 66.72 21.49
N ARG A 47 -31.97 66.96 20.80
CA ARG A 47 -32.64 65.90 20.01
C ARG A 47 -31.76 65.39 18.87
N ARG A 48 -31.07 66.27 18.14
CA ARG A 48 -30.13 65.89 17.07
C ARG A 48 -28.93 65.12 17.64
N GLU A 49 -28.40 65.51 18.79
CA GLU A 49 -27.32 64.80 19.51
C GLU A 49 -27.76 63.41 20.00
N GLU A 50 -28.97 63.28 20.56
CA GLU A 50 -29.51 61.98 20.97
C GLU A 50 -29.85 61.08 19.78
N GLU A 51 -30.33 61.65 18.67
CA GLU A 51 -30.55 60.89 17.44
C GLU A 51 -29.23 60.45 16.81
N GLN A 52 -28.22 61.33 16.76
CA GLN A 52 -26.88 61.00 16.28
C GLN A 52 -26.24 59.91 17.13
N ARG A 53 -26.26 60.01 18.46
CA ARG A 53 -25.75 58.93 19.34
C ARG A 53 -26.48 57.61 19.11
N ARG A 54 -27.81 57.64 18.89
CA ARG A 54 -28.58 56.43 18.55
C ARG A 54 -28.22 55.83 17.19
N ARG A 55 -27.84 56.65 16.20
CA ARG A 55 -27.33 56.20 14.90
C ARG A 55 -25.93 55.58 15.06
N GLU A 56 -25.01 56.28 15.73
CA GLU A 56 -23.65 55.79 16.02
C GLU A 56 -23.66 54.47 16.81
N GLU A 57 -24.53 54.33 17.82
CA GLU A 57 -24.73 53.07 18.53
C GLU A 57 -25.33 51.96 17.63
N ALA A 58 -26.22 52.30 16.69
CA ALA A 58 -26.82 51.32 15.77
C ALA A 58 -25.81 50.86 14.71
N GLU A 59 -25.03 51.78 14.15
CA GLU A 59 -23.92 51.52 13.24
C GLU A 59 -22.83 50.67 13.94
N GLY A 60 -22.48 50.99 15.19
CA GLY A 60 -21.58 50.17 16.01
C GLY A 60 -22.08 48.74 16.23
N ARG A 61 -23.38 48.56 16.51
CA ARG A 61 -24.00 47.22 16.63
C ARG A 61 -24.00 46.46 15.29
N ILE A 62 -24.20 47.14 14.16
CA ILE A 62 -24.14 46.54 12.82
C ILE A 62 -22.70 46.10 12.49
N LEU A 63 -21.70 46.96 12.75
CA LEU A 63 -20.28 46.66 12.53
C LEU A 63 -19.80 45.49 13.39
N GLU A 64 -20.22 45.41 14.66
CA GLU A 64 -19.89 44.28 15.53
C GLU A 64 -20.56 42.97 15.06
N GLU A 65 -21.81 43.03 14.57
CA GLU A 65 -22.46 41.85 14.00
C GLU A 65 -21.81 41.42 12.67
N GLN A 66 -21.43 42.35 11.80
CA GLN A 66 -20.66 42.08 10.57
C GLN A 66 -19.35 41.37 10.91
N ARG A 67 -18.52 41.93 11.79
CA ARG A 67 -17.27 41.32 12.25
C ARG A 67 -17.49 39.91 12.82
N ARG A 68 -18.57 39.69 13.60
CA ARG A 68 -18.89 38.36 14.15
C ARG A 68 -19.28 37.37 13.05
N ARG A 69 -20.02 37.80 12.03
CA ARG A 69 -20.41 36.97 10.86
C ARG A 69 -19.18 36.63 10.00
N GLU A 70 -18.30 37.60 9.74
CA GLU A 70 -17.04 37.40 9.03
C GLU A 70 -16.12 36.40 9.76
N GLU A 71 -16.01 36.52 11.09
CA GLU A 71 -15.18 35.62 11.90
C GLU A 71 -15.82 34.24 12.12
N GLU A 72 -17.14 34.12 12.03
CA GLU A 72 -17.82 32.81 11.94
C GLU A 72 -17.63 32.18 10.55
N GLN A 73 -17.75 32.96 9.47
CA GLN A 73 -17.51 32.50 8.11
C GLN A 73 -16.06 32.03 7.92
N ARG A 74 -15.07 32.81 8.34
CA ARG A 74 -13.65 32.42 8.29
C ARG A 74 -13.40 31.09 8.99
N ARG A 75 -13.96 30.87 10.19
CA ARG A 75 -13.84 29.60 10.92
C ARG A 75 -14.57 28.43 10.24
N ARG A 76 -15.66 28.68 9.52
CA ARG A 76 -16.34 27.65 8.70
C ARG A 76 -15.49 27.27 7.48
N GLU A 77 -14.91 28.25 6.80
CA GLU A 77 -14.01 28.04 5.64
C GLU A 77 -12.70 27.32 6.05
N GLU A 78 -12.09 27.73 7.17
CA GLU A 78 -10.95 27.03 7.78
C GLU A 78 -11.29 25.57 8.12
N ALA A 79 -12.46 25.31 8.72
CA ALA A 79 -12.90 23.96 9.05
C ALA A 79 -13.22 23.10 7.81
N GLU A 80 -13.77 23.70 6.76
CA GLU A 80 -14.09 23.00 5.50
C GLU A 80 -12.82 22.56 4.76
N GLU A 81 -11.81 23.43 4.60
CA GLU A 81 -10.53 23.05 3.97
C GLU A 81 -9.73 22.05 4.85
N LEU A 82 -9.85 22.11 6.19
CA LEU A 82 -9.26 21.09 7.07
C LEU A 82 -9.97 19.73 7.00
N ALA A 83 -11.29 19.72 6.75
CA ALA A 83 -12.08 18.51 6.56
C ALA A 83 -11.97 17.93 5.14
N ARG A 84 -11.47 18.72 4.17
CA ARG A 84 -11.36 18.35 2.75
C ARG A 84 -10.41 17.17 2.51
N PRO A 85 -10.79 16.19 1.66
CA PRO A 85 -9.89 15.11 1.25
C PRO A 85 -8.64 15.62 0.54
N LEU A 86 -7.49 15.03 0.87
CA LEU A 86 -6.20 15.38 0.30
C LEU A 86 -5.98 14.71 -1.06
N ALA A 87 -5.20 15.36 -1.92
CA ALA A 87 -4.57 14.73 -3.09
C ALA A 87 -3.24 14.07 -2.68
N LEU A 88 -2.73 13.17 -3.51
CA LEU A 88 -1.58 12.30 -3.23
C LEU A 88 -0.36 13.02 -2.63
N GLU A 89 0.02 14.16 -3.24
CA GLU A 89 1.13 15.02 -2.84
C GLU A 89 1.00 15.47 -1.37
N LYS A 90 -0.07 16.21 -1.04
CA LYS A 90 -0.38 16.66 0.33
C LYS A 90 -0.57 15.50 1.31
N TYR A 91 -1.05 14.34 0.84
CA TYR A 91 -1.25 13.16 1.69
C TYR A 91 0.07 12.54 2.12
N LEU A 92 1.01 12.33 1.19
CA LEU A 92 2.35 11.82 1.51
C LEU A 92 3.13 12.78 2.42
N GLU A 93 3.00 14.09 2.24
CA GLU A 93 3.57 15.08 3.16
C GLU A 93 3.00 14.98 4.58
N ALA A 94 1.68 14.80 4.70
CA ALA A 94 1.03 14.67 6.01
C ALA A 94 1.38 13.33 6.69
N CYS A 95 1.43 12.22 5.95
CA CYS A 95 1.91 10.93 6.45
C CYS A 95 3.39 10.98 6.88
N HIS A 96 4.25 11.66 6.12
CA HIS A 96 5.64 11.89 6.55
C HIS A 96 5.71 12.76 7.81
N SER A 97 4.84 13.76 7.92
CA SER A 97 4.69 14.60 9.12
C SER A 97 4.16 13.84 10.35
N LEU A 98 3.64 12.61 10.17
CA LEU A 98 3.38 11.65 11.26
C LEU A 98 4.61 10.79 11.56
N ASN A 99 5.30 10.29 10.52
CA ASN A 99 6.54 9.51 10.66
C ASN A 99 7.67 10.29 11.36
N HIS A 100 7.77 11.60 11.10
CA HIS A 100 8.70 12.49 11.77
C HIS A 100 8.26 12.83 13.23
N ALA A 101 7.01 12.57 13.60
CA ALA A 101 6.52 12.74 14.98
C ALA A 101 6.76 11.50 15.87
N ILE A 102 7.54 10.52 15.38
CA ILE A 102 7.99 9.35 16.15
C ILE A 102 8.72 9.76 17.44
N GLN A 103 8.46 9.03 18.53
CA GLN A 103 9.11 9.24 19.82
C GLN A 103 9.64 7.92 20.34
N VAL A 104 10.96 7.79 20.48
CA VAL A 104 11.63 6.57 20.94
C VAL A 104 11.96 6.68 22.42
N VAL A 105 11.55 5.69 23.22
CA VAL A 105 11.94 5.59 24.63
C VAL A 105 13.33 4.99 24.71
N THR A 106 14.33 5.79 25.06
CA THR A 106 15.74 5.38 25.16
C THR A 106 16.14 4.87 26.55
N ASP A 107 15.31 5.07 27.56
CA ASP A 107 15.56 4.58 28.93
C ASP A 107 15.33 3.06 29.02
N ARG A 108 16.39 2.32 29.40
CA ARG A 108 16.32 0.87 29.59
C ARG A 108 15.35 0.44 30.70
N SER A 109 15.16 1.26 31.73
CA SER A 109 14.21 0.95 32.81
C SER A 109 12.74 1.01 32.37
N LEU A 110 12.44 1.68 31.25
CA LEU A 110 11.09 1.90 30.72
C LEU A 110 10.80 1.08 29.44
N THR A 111 11.72 0.20 29.03
CA THR A 111 11.65 -0.55 27.76
C THR A 111 11.69 -2.06 27.98
N THR A 112 11.25 -2.81 26.95
CA THR A 112 11.24 -4.28 26.98
C THR A 112 12.66 -4.87 26.97
N GLN A 113 12.98 -5.68 27.99
CA GLN A 113 14.32 -6.27 28.19
C GLN A 113 14.51 -7.68 27.58
N GLY A 114 13.52 -8.21 26.85
CA GLY A 114 13.64 -9.51 26.18
C GLY A 114 14.58 -9.47 24.96
N ASP A 115 15.35 -10.54 24.76
CA ASP A 115 16.38 -10.67 23.71
C ASP A 115 15.85 -10.32 22.30
N THR A 116 16.64 -9.59 21.50
CA THR A 116 16.22 -8.98 20.22
C THR A 116 15.75 -10.01 19.17
N THR A 117 16.49 -11.10 19.03
CA THR A 117 16.32 -12.14 18.02
C THR A 117 17.15 -13.35 18.43
N ASN A 118 16.55 -14.55 18.37
CA ASN A 118 17.29 -15.81 18.43
C ASN A 118 17.12 -16.53 17.06
N PRO A 119 18.17 -16.58 16.22
CA PRO A 119 18.19 -17.28 14.93
C PRO A 119 18.42 -18.80 15.05
N THR A 120 18.62 -19.35 16.24
CA THR A 120 19.10 -20.73 16.42
C THR A 120 18.10 -21.77 15.93
N GLY A 121 18.56 -22.70 15.09
CA GLY A 121 17.70 -23.67 14.42
C GLY A 121 16.76 -23.04 13.39
N ARG A 122 17.00 -21.80 12.96
CA ARG A 122 16.43 -21.20 11.75
C ARG A 122 17.34 -21.45 10.55
N ILE A 123 16.77 -21.35 9.36
CA ILE A 123 17.49 -21.45 8.08
C ILE A 123 18.13 -20.09 7.79
N PHE A 124 19.40 -20.05 7.39
CA PHE A 124 20.11 -18.78 7.12
C PHE A 124 20.53 -18.66 5.64
N PRO A 125 20.63 -17.43 5.10
CA PRO A 125 21.08 -17.22 3.71
C PRO A 125 22.59 -17.41 3.61
N SER A 126 23.08 -18.01 2.52
CA SER A 126 24.52 -18.11 2.25
C SER A 126 25.15 -16.74 2.01
N ARG A 127 24.39 -15.78 1.44
CA ARG A 127 24.83 -14.39 1.17
C ARG A 127 23.72 -13.38 1.46
N ILE A 128 24.08 -12.28 2.13
CA ILE A 128 23.25 -11.10 2.40
C ILE A 128 23.91 -9.95 1.63
N ILE A 129 23.33 -9.51 0.51
CA ILE A 129 24.02 -8.66 -0.50
C ILE A 129 23.33 -7.28 -0.61
N PRO A 130 24.06 -6.16 -0.75
CA PRO A 130 23.48 -4.86 -1.10
C PRO A 130 22.60 -4.93 -2.35
N TRP A 131 21.47 -4.24 -2.32
CA TRP A 131 20.52 -4.17 -3.42
C TRP A 131 20.72 -2.90 -4.26
N ASP A 132 21.80 -2.87 -5.03
CA ASP A 132 22.27 -1.67 -5.75
C ASP A 132 21.24 -1.02 -6.70
N ASP A 133 20.31 -1.81 -7.27
CA ASP A 133 19.27 -1.32 -8.19
C ASP A 133 17.89 -1.10 -7.55
N PHE A 134 17.77 -1.19 -6.21
CA PHE A 134 16.53 -0.95 -5.47
C PHE A 134 15.91 0.42 -5.78
N ALA A 135 16.75 1.45 -5.86
CA ALA A 135 16.37 2.83 -6.18
C ALA A 135 15.57 2.92 -7.50
N THR A 136 16.18 2.46 -8.59
CA THR A 136 15.57 2.42 -9.92
C THR A 136 14.33 1.52 -9.94
N LYS A 137 14.33 0.41 -9.19
CA LYS A 137 13.17 -0.48 -9.05
C LYS A 137 11.98 0.20 -8.36
N GLN A 138 12.20 1.11 -7.42
CA GLN A 138 11.13 1.93 -6.84
C GLN A 138 10.64 2.99 -7.85
N GLU A 139 11.56 3.65 -8.58
CA GLU A 139 11.26 4.61 -9.66
C GLU A 139 10.39 3.99 -10.77
N GLU A 140 10.76 2.82 -11.29
CA GLU A 140 9.98 2.03 -12.27
C GLU A 140 8.51 1.83 -11.85
N THR A 141 8.27 1.69 -10.54
CA THR A 141 6.94 1.42 -9.98
C THR A 141 6.13 2.72 -9.89
N TRP A 142 6.79 3.83 -9.56
CA TRP A 142 6.19 5.16 -9.56
C TRP A 142 5.90 5.68 -10.97
N ASP A 143 6.74 5.40 -11.97
CA ASP A 143 6.47 5.73 -13.37
C ASP A 143 5.22 5.00 -13.92
N GLN A 144 5.00 3.75 -13.50
CA GLN A 144 3.77 3.01 -13.82
C GLN A 144 2.53 3.63 -13.15
N LEU A 145 2.67 4.18 -11.94
CA LEU A 145 1.61 4.93 -11.26
C LEU A 145 1.31 6.28 -11.95
N SER A 146 2.28 6.90 -12.61
CA SER A 146 2.08 8.15 -13.37
C SER A 146 1.23 7.99 -14.63
N ALA A 147 0.93 6.75 -15.08
CA ALA A 147 -0.09 6.48 -16.09
C ALA A 147 -1.53 6.74 -15.58
N GLY A 148 -1.73 6.68 -14.25
CA GLY A 148 -2.97 6.99 -13.55
C GLY A 148 -3.13 8.50 -13.34
N GLN A 149 -3.47 9.23 -14.41
CA GLN A 149 -3.62 10.69 -14.38
C GLN A 149 -4.63 11.19 -13.32
N SER A 150 -5.61 10.35 -12.96
CA SER A 150 -6.55 10.51 -11.84
C SER A 150 -5.90 10.32 -10.47
N PHE A 151 -5.09 9.28 -10.29
CA PHE A 151 -4.56 8.84 -8.99
C PHE A 151 -3.77 9.91 -8.23
N ALA A 152 -2.90 10.66 -8.92
CA ALA A 152 -2.11 11.72 -8.29
C ALA A 152 -2.93 13.02 -8.04
N SER A 153 -3.90 13.32 -8.90
CA SER A 153 -4.60 14.61 -8.93
C SER A 153 -5.92 14.64 -8.15
N HIS A 154 -6.53 13.47 -7.90
CA HIS A 154 -7.83 13.34 -7.27
C HIS A 154 -7.75 13.46 -5.73
N SER A 155 -8.59 14.31 -5.15
CA SER A 155 -8.78 14.44 -3.70
C SER A 155 -9.65 13.30 -3.16
N ALA A 156 -9.04 12.16 -2.86
CA ALA A 156 -9.69 10.99 -2.25
C ALA A 156 -9.05 10.53 -0.93
N PHE A 157 -7.84 11.02 -0.60
CA PHE A 157 -7.11 10.60 0.59
C PHE A 157 -7.63 11.29 1.87
N PRO A 158 -7.44 10.68 3.06
CA PRO A 158 -7.85 11.25 4.34
C PRO A 158 -7.46 12.72 4.53
N SER A 159 -8.34 13.49 5.15
CA SER A 159 -8.19 14.94 5.33
C SER A 159 -7.12 15.31 6.36
N ARG A 160 -6.71 16.59 6.35
CA ARG A 160 -5.72 17.10 7.33
C ARG A 160 -6.22 16.95 8.77
N HIS A 161 -7.52 17.18 9.02
CA HIS A 161 -8.13 16.92 10.33
C HIS A 161 -8.05 15.44 10.74
N GLN A 162 -8.26 14.49 9.81
CA GLN A 162 -8.18 13.06 10.13
C GLN A 162 -6.75 12.65 10.51
N LEU A 163 -5.73 13.18 9.84
CA LEU A 163 -4.34 12.89 10.15
C LEU A 163 -3.84 13.58 11.43
N GLU A 164 -4.31 14.80 11.73
CA GLU A 164 -4.02 15.43 13.03
C GLU A 164 -4.68 14.69 14.19
N TYR A 165 -5.87 14.10 13.97
CA TYR A 165 -6.48 13.18 14.94
C TYR A 165 -5.60 11.93 15.17
N VAL A 166 -5.08 11.31 14.09
CA VAL A 166 -4.11 10.20 14.22
C VAL A 166 -2.87 10.63 15.00
N ARG A 167 -2.31 11.84 14.75
CA ARG A 167 -1.18 12.37 15.52
C ARG A 167 -1.48 12.40 17.02
N SER A 168 -2.68 12.81 17.42
CA SER A 168 -3.04 12.91 18.84
C SER A 168 -3.16 11.56 19.57
N LEU A 169 -3.17 10.43 18.84
CA LEU A 169 -3.19 9.07 19.38
C LEU A 169 -1.81 8.40 19.46
N LEU A 170 -0.78 8.97 18.83
CA LEU A 170 0.57 8.39 18.80
C LEU A 170 1.19 8.37 20.21
N LYS A 171 1.95 7.30 20.48
CA LYS A 171 2.57 7.03 21.80
C LYS A 171 4.08 6.78 21.64
N PRO A 172 4.89 7.10 22.67
CA PRO A 172 6.31 6.73 22.68
C PRO A 172 6.52 5.21 22.55
N ILE A 173 7.47 4.82 21.72
CA ILE A 173 7.81 3.44 21.40
C ILE A 173 8.82 2.91 22.43
N SER A 174 8.41 1.91 23.21
CA SER A 174 9.25 1.20 24.21
C SER A 174 9.33 -0.32 24.01
N SER A 175 8.67 -0.81 22.95
CA SER A 175 8.42 -2.24 22.70
C SER A 175 8.04 -2.49 21.24
N GLU A 176 8.21 -3.72 20.78
CA GLU A 176 7.80 -4.17 19.45
C GLU A 176 6.29 -4.03 19.23
N ILE A 177 5.48 -4.20 20.28
CA ILE A 177 4.02 -4.02 20.19
C ILE A 177 3.63 -2.55 20.02
N GLY A 178 4.31 -1.63 20.72
CA GLY A 178 4.13 -0.18 20.53
C GLY A 178 4.63 0.30 19.17
N LEU A 179 5.73 -0.28 18.65
CA LEU A 179 6.19 -0.04 17.29
C LEU A 179 5.17 -0.51 16.26
N ARG A 180 4.61 -1.72 16.40
CA ARG A 180 3.57 -2.24 15.50
C ARG A 180 2.30 -1.39 15.52
N ASP A 181 1.89 -0.87 16.68
CA ASP A 181 0.76 0.05 16.78
C ASP A 181 1.04 1.38 16.04
N PHE A 182 2.25 1.95 16.21
CA PHE A 182 2.69 3.13 15.47
C PHE A 182 2.73 2.90 13.94
N GLU A 183 3.37 1.81 13.50
CA GLU A 183 3.51 1.45 12.09
C GLU A 183 2.16 1.19 11.43
N ARG A 184 1.22 0.54 12.13
CA ARG A 184 -0.16 0.39 11.66
C ARG A 184 -0.79 1.75 11.38
N ASP A 185 -0.71 2.65 12.35
CA ASP A 185 -1.47 3.90 12.35
C ASP A 185 -0.85 4.97 11.43
N VAL A 186 0.48 4.94 11.22
CA VAL A 186 1.23 5.90 10.38
C VAL A 186 1.50 5.38 8.96
N VAL A 187 1.86 4.10 8.81
CA VAL A 187 2.38 3.54 7.54
C VAL A 187 1.38 2.57 6.91
N GLU A 188 0.99 1.49 7.60
CA GLU A 188 0.17 0.41 7.02
C GLU A 188 -1.21 0.93 6.56
N ASN A 189 -1.91 1.70 7.40
CA ASN A 189 -3.19 2.32 7.06
C ASN A 189 -3.07 3.26 5.85
N ALA A 190 -1.96 3.99 5.73
CA ALA A 190 -1.72 4.91 4.61
C ALA A 190 -1.43 4.14 3.31
N VAL A 191 -0.62 3.09 3.38
CA VAL A 191 -0.31 2.21 2.25
C VAL A 191 -1.56 1.44 1.79
N GLN A 192 -2.40 0.97 2.73
CA GLN A 192 -3.68 0.37 2.37
C GLN A 192 -4.57 1.36 1.60
N LYS A 193 -4.63 2.64 1.99
CA LYS A 193 -5.37 3.66 1.22
C LYS A 193 -4.76 3.92 -0.15
N LEU A 194 -3.43 3.97 -0.28
CA LEU A 194 -2.74 4.10 -1.56
C LEU A 194 -3.07 2.93 -2.51
N VAL A 195 -3.10 1.69 -2.01
CA VAL A 195 -3.51 0.52 -2.80
C VAL A 195 -5.02 0.52 -3.10
N ASP A 196 -5.87 0.89 -2.13
CA ASP A 196 -7.32 0.98 -2.33
C ASP A 196 -7.69 1.98 -3.44
N GLU A 197 -6.99 3.12 -3.55
CA GLU A 197 -7.17 4.10 -4.64
C GLU A 197 -6.57 3.58 -5.97
N ALA A 198 -5.35 3.02 -5.95
CA ALA A 198 -4.70 2.51 -7.16
C ALA A 198 -5.47 1.34 -7.81
N TYR A 199 -6.14 0.50 -7.02
CA TYR A 199 -7.03 -0.56 -7.51
C TYR A 199 -8.37 -0.01 -8.08
N ARG A 200 -8.80 1.17 -7.64
CA ARG A 200 -10.01 1.83 -8.14
C ARG A 200 -9.81 2.54 -9.48
N ASP A 201 -8.61 3.02 -9.80
CA ASP A 201 -8.28 3.52 -11.13
C ASP A 201 -8.17 2.36 -12.16
N PRO A 202 -9.04 2.27 -13.18
CA PRO A 202 -9.03 1.16 -14.12
C PRO A 202 -7.77 1.08 -14.99
N ARG A 203 -7.05 2.19 -15.19
CA ARG A 203 -5.79 2.20 -15.95
C ARG A 203 -4.69 1.58 -15.11
N LEU A 204 -4.55 2.01 -13.86
CA LEU A 204 -3.55 1.46 -12.93
C LEU A 204 -3.81 -0.02 -12.66
N ARG A 205 -5.07 -0.40 -12.40
CA ARG A 205 -5.46 -1.80 -12.24
C ARG A 205 -5.07 -2.67 -13.44
N THR A 206 -5.13 -2.12 -14.65
CA THR A 206 -4.73 -2.84 -15.87
C THR A 206 -3.20 -2.87 -16.05
N ALA A 207 -2.52 -1.73 -15.86
CA ALA A 207 -1.07 -1.62 -16.04
C ALA A 207 -0.28 -2.46 -15.01
N LEU A 208 -0.67 -2.38 -13.74
CA LEU A 208 -0.09 -3.13 -12.61
C LEU A 208 -0.75 -4.51 -12.42
N SER A 209 -1.64 -4.94 -13.34
CA SER A 209 -2.35 -6.23 -13.31
C SER A 209 -3.04 -6.56 -11.97
N LEU A 210 -3.52 -5.55 -11.24
CA LEU A 210 -4.06 -5.71 -9.88
C LEU A 210 -5.40 -6.45 -9.88
N GLN A 211 -5.44 -7.58 -9.18
CA GLN A 211 -6.62 -8.43 -8.99
C GLN A 211 -7.38 -8.14 -7.69
N GLY A 212 -6.93 -7.18 -6.87
CA GLY A 212 -7.55 -6.85 -5.58
C GLY A 212 -6.78 -5.80 -4.77
N THR A 213 -7.05 -5.75 -3.46
CA THR A 213 -6.42 -4.80 -2.49
C THR A 213 -5.62 -5.54 -1.41
N VAL A 214 -5.05 -4.82 -0.43
CA VAL A 214 -4.24 -5.39 0.65
C VAL A 214 -4.81 -5.15 2.04
N THR A 215 -4.46 -6.02 2.98
CA THR A 215 -4.64 -5.83 4.43
C THR A 215 -3.41 -6.29 5.20
N PHE A 216 -3.19 -5.72 6.38
CA PHE A 216 -2.08 -6.08 7.27
C PHE A 216 -2.59 -6.95 8.43
N GLU A 217 -1.98 -8.12 8.63
CA GLU A 217 -2.46 -9.16 9.55
C GLU A 217 -1.28 -9.83 10.27
N SER A 218 -1.34 -10.02 11.59
CA SER A 218 -0.29 -10.73 12.37
C SER A 218 -0.30 -12.26 12.19
N HIS A 219 -1.21 -12.78 11.36
CA HIS A 219 -1.32 -14.19 10.97
C HIS A 219 -1.69 -14.28 9.50
N THR A 220 -1.11 -15.21 8.74
CA THR A 220 -1.42 -15.35 7.31
C THR A 220 -2.83 -15.89 7.02
N ASN A 221 -3.57 -16.34 8.05
CA ASN A 221 -4.90 -16.97 7.96
C ASN A 221 -5.05 -18.18 6.99
N LEU A 222 -3.95 -18.62 6.35
CA LEU A 222 -3.80 -19.83 5.52
C LEU A 222 -3.92 -21.15 6.31
N GLY A 223 -5.03 -21.38 7.02
CA GLY A 223 -5.38 -22.70 7.55
C GLY A 223 -4.75 -23.11 8.88
N ARG A 224 -4.56 -22.18 9.84
CA ARG A 224 -4.48 -22.52 11.27
C ARG A 224 -4.94 -21.38 12.18
N THR A 225 -6.09 -21.58 12.84
CA THR A 225 -6.23 -21.22 14.25
C THR A 225 -5.36 -22.15 15.10
N ASP A 226 -5.26 -21.88 16.40
CA ASP A 226 -4.78 -22.84 17.40
C ASP A 226 -3.34 -23.36 17.21
N ASP A 227 -2.35 -22.49 17.44
CA ASP A 227 -1.49 -22.82 18.58
C ASP A 227 -2.29 -22.42 19.83
N PRO A 228 -2.45 -23.29 20.85
CA PRO A 228 -3.26 -22.97 22.00
C PRO A 228 -2.73 -21.71 22.68
N ILE A 229 -3.65 -20.82 23.06
CA ILE A 229 -3.36 -19.51 23.67
C ILE A 229 -2.38 -19.72 24.83
N SER A 230 -1.25 -19.00 24.80
CA SER A 230 -0.41 -18.82 25.99
C SER A 230 -1.26 -18.12 27.05
N ALA A 231 -1.84 -18.89 27.96
CA ALA A 231 -2.79 -18.39 28.93
C ALA A 231 -2.07 -17.82 30.15
N PRO A 232 -2.09 -16.49 30.39
CA PRO A 232 -1.91 -15.95 31.72
C PRO A 232 -3.21 -16.19 32.51
N MET A 233 -3.53 -17.45 32.81
CA MET A 233 -4.54 -17.73 33.83
C MET A 233 -3.89 -17.47 35.18
N GLU A 234 -4.22 -16.31 35.74
CA GLU A 234 -3.74 -15.84 37.03
C GLU A 234 -4.11 -16.80 38.16
N HIS A 235 -3.35 -16.75 39.26
CA HIS A 235 -3.44 -17.71 40.36
C HIS A 235 -4.77 -17.63 41.12
N MET A 236 -5.76 -18.43 40.73
CA MET A 236 -6.94 -18.73 41.55
C MET A 236 -7.29 -20.22 41.54
N SER A 237 -6.77 -20.96 42.52
CA SER A 237 -7.66 -21.73 43.40
C SER A 237 -6.99 -22.14 44.71
N ILE A 238 -7.79 -21.96 45.76
CA ILE A 238 -7.62 -22.43 47.13
C ILE A 238 -7.23 -23.92 47.15
N GLY A 239 -6.28 -24.31 47.99
CA GLY A 239 -5.84 -25.70 48.16
C GLY A 239 -6.52 -26.40 49.34
N GLU A 240 -6.79 -27.69 49.19
CA GLU A 240 -7.25 -28.57 50.28
C GLU A 240 -6.95 -30.04 49.95
N GLY A 241 -6.75 -30.89 50.98
CA GLY A 241 -7.01 -32.33 50.90
C GLY A 241 -5.95 -33.28 50.29
N HIS A 242 -5.36 -34.09 51.19
CA HIS A 242 -4.70 -35.41 51.01
C HIS A 242 -5.17 -36.28 49.81
N ALA A 243 -4.41 -37.25 49.27
CA ALA A 243 -3.51 -38.20 49.95
C ALA A 243 -2.48 -38.87 48.99
N ALA A 244 -1.55 -39.66 49.53
CA ALA A 244 -0.51 -40.35 48.76
C ALA A 244 -0.92 -41.76 48.30
N ALA A 245 -0.59 -42.12 47.05
CA ALA A 245 -0.56 -43.49 46.55
C ALA A 245 0.61 -43.62 45.55
N ALA A 246 1.41 -44.67 45.67
CA ALA A 246 2.64 -44.84 44.88
C ALA A 246 2.59 -46.11 44.00
N ALA A 247 2.77 -45.97 42.69
CA ALA A 247 3.13 -47.07 41.79
C ALA A 247 3.62 -46.58 40.42
N SER A 248 4.52 -47.37 39.80
CA SER A 248 4.96 -47.32 38.39
C SER A 248 5.72 -46.07 37.91
N ALA A 249 6.95 -46.29 37.44
CA ALA A 249 7.71 -45.30 36.66
C ALA A 249 7.22 -45.28 35.19
N PRO A 250 7.02 -44.11 34.56
CA PRO A 250 6.58 -44.04 33.18
C PRO A 250 7.70 -44.47 32.21
N ARG A 251 7.37 -45.39 31.29
CA ARG A 251 8.21 -45.63 30.10
C ARG A 251 8.35 -44.32 29.31
N PRO A 252 9.52 -44.03 28.71
CA PRO A 252 9.66 -42.86 27.84
C PRO A 252 8.63 -42.97 26.70
N PRO A 253 7.84 -41.92 26.43
CA PRO A 253 6.87 -41.95 25.35
C PRO A 253 7.61 -42.07 24.02
N ALA A 254 7.15 -42.97 23.14
CA ALA A 254 7.65 -43.04 21.78
C ALA A 254 7.51 -41.66 21.10
N PRO A 255 8.49 -41.23 20.27
CA PRO A 255 8.48 -39.90 19.70
C PRO A 255 7.24 -39.70 18.83
N LYS A 256 6.27 -38.93 19.35
CA LYS A 256 5.10 -38.49 18.58
C LYS A 256 5.62 -37.79 17.32
N PRO A 257 5.09 -38.08 16.12
CA PRO A 257 5.54 -37.40 14.91
C PRO A 257 5.17 -35.92 15.01
N ARG A 258 6.16 -35.09 15.35
CA ARG A 258 6.00 -33.63 15.37
C ARG A 258 5.80 -33.17 13.93
N ARG A 259 4.94 -32.16 13.70
CA ARG A 259 4.90 -31.43 12.43
C ARG A 259 6.33 -31.05 12.03
N ARG A 260 6.68 -31.12 10.74
CA ARG A 260 8.00 -30.69 10.25
C ARG A 260 8.11 -29.17 10.48
N ALA A 261 8.68 -28.79 11.61
CA ALA A 261 8.91 -27.41 11.96
C ALA A 261 9.91 -26.83 10.95
N ARG A 262 9.43 -25.95 10.06
CA ARG A 262 10.26 -25.07 9.23
C ARG A 262 10.87 -24.01 10.15
N GLY A 263 11.91 -24.41 10.89
CA GLY A 263 12.60 -23.61 11.89
C GLY A 263 11.92 -23.54 13.27
N LYS A 264 12.69 -23.06 14.25
CA LYS A 264 12.25 -22.67 15.60
C LYS A 264 11.71 -21.22 15.51
N GLY A 265 10.40 -21.02 15.65
CA GLY A 265 9.74 -19.70 15.53
C GLY A 265 9.00 -19.49 14.20
N ASN A 266 7.69 -19.76 14.19
CA ASN A 266 6.88 -19.94 12.97
C ASN A 266 5.97 -18.73 12.63
N ARG A 267 6.37 -17.52 13.06
CA ARG A 267 5.66 -16.25 12.84
C ARG A 267 6.72 -15.13 12.72
N ALA A 268 6.64 -14.30 11.68
CA ALA A 268 7.06 -12.90 11.75
C ALA A 268 5.91 -12.07 12.37
N ASP A 269 6.14 -10.80 12.66
CA ASP A 269 5.20 -9.98 13.44
C ASP A 269 3.95 -9.55 12.67
N GLN A 270 4.06 -9.35 11.35
CA GLN A 270 2.97 -8.89 10.49
C GLN A 270 3.14 -9.36 9.03
N PHE A 271 2.04 -9.46 8.28
CA PHE A 271 2.01 -9.82 6.86
C PHE A 271 1.17 -8.83 6.07
N CYS A 272 1.64 -8.49 4.86
CA CYS A 272 0.76 -7.90 3.86
C CYS A 272 0.05 -9.04 3.11
N ILE A 273 -1.27 -9.14 3.32
CA ILE A 273 -2.14 -10.12 2.69
C ILE A 273 -2.83 -9.46 1.50
N TYR A 274 -2.57 -9.97 0.31
CA TYR A 274 -3.26 -9.57 -0.91
C TYR A 274 -4.59 -10.30 -1.02
N ARG A 275 -5.67 -9.53 -1.01
CA ARG A 275 -7.06 -10.01 -1.08
C ARG A 275 -7.60 -9.79 -2.49
N THR A 276 -7.50 -10.83 -3.30
CA THR A 276 -7.98 -10.84 -4.69
C THR A 276 -9.52 -10.87 -4.76
N SER A 277 -10.08 -10.37 -5.86
CA SER A 277 -11.52 -10.22 -6.07
C SER A 277 -12.30 -11.53 -6.20
N ASP A 278 -11.62 -12.66 -6.41
CA ASP A 278 -12.20 -14.02 -6.37
C ASP A 278 -11.99 -14.72 -5.01
N GLY A 279 -11.53 -13.98 -3.99
CA GLY A 279 -11.48 -14.44 -2.60
C GLY A 279 -10.21 -15.20 -2.21
N ARG A 280 -9.16 -15.21 -3.04
CA ARG A 280 -7.86 -15.77 -2.65
C ARG A 280 -7.07 -14.77 -1.81
N ASN A 281 -6.61 -15.21 -0.65
CA ASN A 281 -5.72 -14.47 0.24
C ASN A 281 -4.27 -14.93 -0.01
N ILE A 282 -3.43 -14.08 -0.59
CA ILE A 282 -2.05 -14.40 -0.97
C ILE A 282 -1.10 -13.61 -0.06
N PRO A 283 -0.16 -14.24 0.67
CA PRO A 283 0.80 -13.51 1.49
C PRO A 283 1.88 -12.90 0.58
N ALA A 284 1.77 -11.59 0.32
CA ALA A 284 2.68 -10.89 -0.58
C ALA A 284 3.96 -10.43 0.11
N LEU A 285 3.88 -10.09 1.40
CA LEU A 285 4.97 -9.52 2.17
C LEU A 285 5.04 -10.10 3.59
N ALA A 286 6.27 -10.30 4.09
CA ALA A 286 6.54 -10.58 5.51
C ALA A 286 7.24 -9.39 6.16
N ILE A 287 6.80 -9.03 7.37
CA ILE A 287 7.29 -7.85 8.10
C ILE A 287 7.73 -8.30 9.50
N GLU A 288 8.92 -7.85 9.91
CA GLU A 288 9.51 -8.09 11.22
C GLU A 288 9.74 -6.74 11.91
N TYR A 289 9.22 -6.57 13.12
CA TYR A 289 9.33 -5.33 13.88
C TYR A 289 10.41 -5.46 14.96
N LYS A 290 11.35 -4.51 14.99
CA LYS A 290 12.41 -4.44 16.01
C LYS A 290 12.39 -3.08 16.69
N ALA A 291 12.04 -3.07 17.97
CA ALA A 291 12.00 -1.84 18.75
C ALA A 291 13.37 -1.13 18.68
N PRO A 292 13.43 0.19 18.43
CA PRO A 292 14.69 0.89 18.12
C PRO A 292 15.73 0.84 19.24
N HIS A 293 15.34 0.57 20.50
CA HIS A 293 16.26 0.33 21.62
C HIS A 293 16.96 -1.05 21.59
N LYS A 294 16.56 -1.94 20.66
CA LYS A 294 17.12 -3.28 20.44
C LYS A 294 17.86 -3.44 19.11
N LEU A 295 17.57 -2.56 18.15
CA LEU A 295 18.23 -2.43 16.85
C LEU A 295 18.20 -0.95 16.44
N SER A 296 19.29 -0.23 16.71
CA SER A 296 19.40 1.19 16.41
C SER A 296 19.81 1.46 14.95
N THR A 297 19.52 2.66 14.45
CA THR A 297 19.95 3.12 13.11
C THR A 297 21.47 3.02 12.92
N ASP A 298 22.27 3.37 13.94
CA ASP A 298 23.74 3.24 13.91
C ASP A 298 24.19 1.77 13.80
N GLU A 299 23.52 0.83 14.50
CA GLU A 299 23.78 -0.62 14.40
C GLU A 299 23.38 -1.17 13.01
N VAL A 300 22.25 -0.73 12.43
CA VAL A 300 21.83 -1.15 11.08
C VAL A 300 22.84 -0.68 10.02
N VAL A 301 23.17 0.62 10.02
CA VAL A 301 24.02 1.24 9.00
C VAL A 301 25.46 0.72 9.08
N THR A 302 25.97 0.50 10.30
CA THR A 302 27.32 -0.09 10.48
C THR A 302 27.33 -1.58 10.14
N GLY A 303 26.28 -2.32 10.48
CA GLY A 303 26.21 -3.76 10.20
C GLY A 303 26.06 -4.10 8.72
N LEU A 304 25.37 -3.24 7.97
CA LEU A 304 24.98 -3.43 6.57
C LEU A 304 25.78 -2.57 5.57
N GLU A 305 26.99 -2.12 5.94
CA GLU A 305 27.88 -1.36 5.04
C GLU A 305 28.36 -2.20 3.82
N SER A 306 28.34 -3.54 3.90
CA SER A 306 28.82 -4.44 2.84
C SER A 306 28.23 -5.85 2.94
N GLU A 307 28.30 -6.62 1.84
CA GLU A 307 27.85 -8.02 1.78
C GLU A 307 28.31 -8.84 3.00
N ILE A 308 27.37 -9.51 3.67
CA ILE A 308 27.64 -10.48 4.74
C ILE A 308 27.50 -11.90 4.19
N GLN A 309 28.47 -12.76 4.48
CA GLN A 309 28.36 -14.20 4.28
C GLN A 309 28.29 -14.87 5.65
N PRO A 310 27.09 -15.18 6.20
CA PRO A 310 26.94 -15.51 7.63
C PRO A 310 27.86 -16.63 8.13
N ALA A 311 28.02 -17.72 7.38
CA ALA A 311 28.92 -18.83 7.73
C ALA A 311 30.42 -18.46 7.76
N ARG A 312 30.82 -17.40 7.05
CA ARG A 312 32.20 -16.90 6.98
C ARG A 312 32.45 -15.75 7.98
N ASP A 313 31.46 -14.88 8.14
CA ASP A 313 31.62 -13.56 8.77
C ASP A 313 31.04 -13.45 10.19
N VAL A 314 30.14 -14.34 10.60
CA VAL A 314 29.36 -14.20 11.85
C VAL A 314 29.23 -15.51 12.63
N ILE A 315 28.81 -16.59 11.96
CA ILE A 315 28.50 -17.88 12.61
C ILE A 315 29.81 -18.56 13.06
N ASN A 316 29.92 -18.86 14.36
CA ASN A 316 31.16 -19.37 14.97
C ASN A 316 32.37 -18.47 14.64
N LYS A 317 32.22 -17.16 14.86
CA LYS A 317 33.30 -16.16 14.75
C LYS A 317 33.35 -15.35 16.04
N ASP A 318 34.54 -15.27 16.61
CA ASP A 318 34.87 -14.31 17.66
C ASP A 318 35.29 -12.99 16.99
N GLY A 319 34.80 -11.86 17.48
CA GLY A 319 35.11 -10.55 16.93
C GLY A 319 34.75 -9.44 17.92
N GLU A 320 35.63 -8.44 18.00
CA GLU A 320 35.52 -7.36 18.99
C GLU A 320 35.04 -6.05 18.37
N GLY A 321 34.45 -5.20 19.21
CA GLY A 321 34.05 -3.84 18.84
C GLY A 321 32.71 -3.70 18.11
N PHE A 322 32.28 -2.45 17.95
CA PHE A 322 30.93 -2.10 17.51
C PHE A 322 30.58 -2.60 16.09
N SER A 323 31.53 -2.59 15.15
CA SER A 323 31.27 -3.01 13.77
C SER A 323 30.94 -4.50 13.65
N PHE A 324 31.70 -5.38 14.31
CA PHE A 324 31.42 -6.82 14.33
C PHE A 324 30.10 -7.13 15.05
N ALA A 325 29.84 -6.47 16.18
CA ALA A 325 28.60 -6.57 16.92
C ALA A 325 27.38 -6.18 16.07
N SER A 326 27.46 -5.04 15.38
CA SER A 326 26.43 -4.52 14.47
C SER A 326 26.17 -5.46 13.29
N ARG A 327 27.23 -5.96 12.65
CA ARG A 327 27.17 -6.90 11.53
C ARG A 327 26.54 -8.23 11.93
N SER A 328 26.89 -8.74 13.11
CA SER A 328 26.31 -9.96 13.68
C SER A 328 24.82 -9.79 13.97
N LEU A 329 24.43 -8.68 14.61
CA LEU A 329 23.04 -8.34 14.91
C LEU A 329 22.20 -8.19 13.64
N ALA A 330 22.69 -7.44 12.65
CA ALA A 330 22.00 -7.27 11.37
C ALA A 330 21.82 -8.62 10.63
N ALA A 331 22.85 -9.46 10.59
CA ALA A 331 22.78 -10.80 10.00
C ALA A 331 21.76 -11.70 10.72
N ALA A 332 21.70 -11.66 12.05
CA ALA A 332 20.75 -12.46 12.83
C ALA A 332 19.29 -12.01 12.63
N VAL A 333 19.03 -10.69 12.60
CA VAL A 333 17.68 -10.13 12.36
C VAL A 333 17.21 -10.41 10.93
N ILE A 334 18.09 -10.24 9.93
CA ILE A 334 17.80 -10.63 8.54
C ILE A 334 17.55 -12.15 8.45
N THR A 335 18.34 -12.98 9.15
CA THR A 335 18.14 -14.43 9.21
C THR A 335 16.79 -14.82 9.81
N GLN A 336 16.30 -14.12 10.84
CA GLN A 336 14.98 -14.36 11.42
C GLN A 336 13.87 -14.17 10.38
N LEU A 337 13.85 -13.04 9.65
CA LEU A 337 12.84 -12.76 8.63
C LEU A 337 13.01 -13.67 7.39
N PHE A 338 14.25 -13.85 6.92
CA PHE A 338 14.59 -14.75 5.81
C PHE A 338 14.09 -16.18 6.06
N SER A 339 14.35 -16.76 7.23
CA SER A 339 13.88 -18.11 7.55
C SER A 339 12.36 -18.24 7.53
N TYR A 340 11.63 -17.16 7.83
CA TYR A 340 10.18 -17.13 7.72
C TYR A 340 9.73 -17.01 6.24
N MET A 341 10.39 -16.14 5.47
CA MET A 341 10.14 -15.93 4.03
C MET A 341 10.32 -17.25 3.24
N ILE A 342 11.46 -17.93 3.42
CA ILE A 342 11.70 -19.30 2.95
C ILE A 342 10.61 -20.26 3.48
N GLY A 343 10.27 -20.13 4.76
CA GLY A 343 9.25 -20.93 5.45
C GLY A 343 7.85 -20.85 4.83
N LYS A 344 7.53 -19.77 4.11
CA LYS A 344 6.22 -19.52 3.49
C LYS A 344 6.21 -19.44 1.96
N GLY A 345 7.35 -19.27 1.29
CA GLY A 345 7.40 -18.99 -0.15
C GLY A 345 7.12 -17.53 -0.50
N ILE A 346 7.55 -16.62 0.39
CA ILE A 346 7.42 -15.18 0.20
C ILE A 346 8.79 -14.66 -0.24
N GLN A 347 8.86 -13.97 -1.38
CA GLN A 347 10.13 -13.43 -1.89
C GLN A 347 10.46 -12.02 -1.39
N TYR A 348 9.48 -11.26 -0.89
CA TYR A 348 9.64 -9.87 -0.46
C TYR A 348 9.30 -9.68 1.03
N GLY A 349 10.09 -8.86 1.72
CA GLY A 349 9.85 -8.54 3.13
C GLY A 349 10.56 -7.27 3.57
N TYR A 350 10.29 -6.78 4.77
CA TYR A 350 11.15 -5.77 5.39
C TYR A 350 11.24 -5.92 6.92
N VAL A 351 12.37 -5.49 7.46
CA VAL A 351 12.52 -5.22 8.89
C VAL A 351 12.26 -3.72 9.10
N CYS A 352 11.50 -3.35 10.13
CA CYS A 352 11.28 -1.96 10.48
C CYS A 352 11.59 -1.68 11.96
N THR A 353 12.18 -0.50 12.23
CA THR A 353 12.41 0.05 13.58
C THR A 353 11.64 1.35 13.85
N GLY A 354 10.77 1.77 12.93
CA GLY A 354 10.06 3.05 12.90
C GLY A 354 10.92 4.21 12.38
N GLU A 355 12.21 4.20 12.73
CA GLU A 355 13.20 5.15 12.19
C GLU A 355 13.87 4.63 10.91
N THR A 356 14.14 3.32 10.83
CA THR A 356 14.87 2.66 9.74
C THR A 356 14.09 1.48 9.16
N PHE A 357 14.13 1.35 7.84
CA PHE A 357 13.58 0.23 7.07
C PHE A 357 14.70 -0.55 6.39
N ILE A 358 14.64 -1.89 6.46
CA ILE A 358 15.55 -2.81 5.76
C ILE A 358 14.71 -3.66 4.82
N PHE A 359 14.60 -3.27 3.55
CA PHE A 359 13.85 -3.97 2.51
C PHE A 359 14.63 -5.18 2.03
N LEU A 360 14.00 -6.37 2.00
CA LEU A 360 14.60 -7.65 1.65
C LEU A 360 13.94 -8.29 0.43
N TYR A 361 14.75 -8.87 -0.46
CA TYR A 361 14.29 -9.67 -1.60
C TYR A 361 15.10 -10.96 -1.78
N ILE A 362 14.40 -12.09 -1.89
CA ILE A 362 14.98 -13.40 -2.20
C ILE A 362 14.70 -13.71 -3.69
N PRO A 363 15.74 -13.82 -4.54
CA PRO A 363 15.59 -14.08 -5.97
C PRO A 363 15.26 -15.56 -6.23
N ASP A 364 15.35 -15.98 -7.50
CA ASP A 364 15.17 -17.38 -7.91
C ASP A 364 16.24 -18.33 -7.32
N ASP A 365 17.37 -17.78 -6.86
CA ASP A 365 18.34 -18.46 -5.99
C ASP A 365 17.97 -18.21 -4.51
N PRO A 366 17.41 -19.19 -3.79
CA PRO A 366 17.03 -19.02 -2.39
C PRO A 366 18.22 -18.93 -1.42
N THR A 367 19.47 -19.12 -1.89
CA THR A 367 20.67 -18.98 -1.03
C THR A 367 21.07 -17.52 -0.80
N ILE A 368 20.51 -16.60 -1.57
CA ILE A 368 20.81 -15.16 -1.55
C ILE A 368 19.63 -14.39 -0.95
N VAL A 369 19.91 -13.35 -0.17
CA VAL A 369 18.95 -12.27 0.10
C VAL A 369 19.60 -10.92 -0.23
N TYR A 370 18.91 -10.13 -1.05
CA TYR A 370 19.27 -8.74 -1.32
C TYR A 370 18.66 -7.83 -0.24
N TYR A 371 19.40 -6.80 0.20
CA TYR A 371 18.92 -5.82 1.17
C TYR A 371 19.10 -4.37 0.70
N SER A 372 18.14 -3.51 1.01
CA SER A 372 18.25 -2.04 0.90
C SER A 372 17.89 -1.40 2.24
N VAL A 373 18.64 -0.37 2.65
CA VAL A 373 18.40 0.39 3.89
C VAL A 373 17.87 1.78 3.52
N CYS A 374 16.79 2.20 4.18
CA CYS A 374 16.25 3.56 4.08
C CYS A 374 15.96 4.11 5.47
N VAL A 375 16.16 5.42 5.65
CA VAL A 375 15.88 6.17 6.88
C VAL A 375 15.01 7.37 6.48
N PRO A 376 13.68 7.22 6.40
CA PRO A 376 12.81 8.19 5.75
C PRO A 376 12.88 9.62 6.32
N ASN A 377 13.17 9.76 7.61
CA ASN A 377 13.36 11.06 8.29
C ASN A 377 14.73 11.73 7.98
N VAL A 378 15.56 11.10 7.13
CA VAL A 378 16.86 11.63 6.64
C VAL A 378 16.96 11.59 5.11
N ASP A 379 16.27 10.65 4.45
CA ASP A 379 16.21 10.58 2.98
C ASP A 379 15.30 11.66 2.35
N VAL A 380 14.27 12.09 3.09
CA VAL A 380 13.40 13.23 2.73
C VAL A 380 14.10 14.52 3.17
N LEU A 381 14.49 15.35 2.20
CA LEU A 381 15.07 16.68 2.42
C LEU A 381 14.10 17.74 1.86
N ASP A 382 13.97 18.88 2.54
CA ASP A 382 13.04 19.95 2.12
C ASP A 382 13.42 20.59 0.78
N ASP A 383 14.71 20.67 0.45
CA ASP A 383 15.24 21.28 -0.78
C ASP A 383 15.08 20.39 -2.05
N ASP A 384 14.52 19.18 -1.95
CA ASP A 384 14.41 18.23 -3.05
C ASP A 384 12.98 18.19 -3.62
N GLU A 385 12.77 18.74 -4.82
CA GLU A 385 11.47 18.72 -5.53
C GLU A 385 10.86 17.31 -5.65
N ASN A 386 11.70 16.26 -5.59
CA ASN A 386 11.29 14.88 -5.79
C ASN A 386 11.05 14.13 -4.46
N ARG A 387 11.27 14.76 -3.30
CA ARG A 387 11.41 14.11 -1.98
C ARG A 387 10.34 13.08 -1.59
N LEU A 388 9.09 13.25 -2.05
CA LEU A 388 7.94 12.50 -1.53
C LEU A 388 8.00 10.99 -1.78
N HIS A 389 8.70 10.53 -2.82
CA HIS A 389 8.87 9.10 -3.06
C HIS A 389 9.74 8.40 -2.00
N ARG A 390 10.49 9.14 -1.17
CA ARG A 390 11.35 8.59 -0.09
C ARG A 390 10.68 8.55 1.28
N THR A 391 9.44 9.03 1.39
CA THR A 391 8.64 8.91 2.62
C THR A 391 8.36 7.42 2.93
N ALA A 392 8.20 7.07 4.21
CA ALA A 392 7.98 5.68 4.62
C ALA A 392 6.79 5.02 3.90
N ALA A 393 5.65 5.72 3.86
CA ALA A 393 4.46 5.27 3.14
C ALA A 393 4.70 5.12 1.62
N ALA A 394 5.45 6.02 0.98
CA ALA A 394 5.74 5.92 -0.45
C ALA A 394 6.68 4.75 -0.80
N GLN A 395 7.71 4.51 0.03
CA GLN A 395 8.64 3.39 -0.14
C GLN A 395 7.92 2.05 0.06
N VAL A 396 7.17 1.90 1.16
CA VAL A 396 6.43 0.66 1.47
C VAL A 396 5.31 0.41 0.44
N PHE A 397 4.63 1.45 -0.06
CA PHE A 397 3.61 1.33 -1.11
C PHE A 397 4.19 0.80 -2.43
N ALA A 398 5.24 1.41 -2.96
CA ALA A 398 5.88 0.95 -4.19
C ALA A 398 6.47 -0.47 -4.01
N PHE A 399 7.08 -0.76 -2.87
CA PHE A 399 7.63 -2.07 -2.56
C PHE A 399 6.55 -3.16 -2.50
N ILE A 400 5.39 -2.87 -1.90
CA ILE A 400 4.23 -3.76 -1.91
C ILE A 400 3.72 -3.96 -3.34
N LEU A 401 3.53 -2.91 -4.14
CA LEU A 401 3.10 -3.06 -5.54
C LEU A 401 4.03 -4.00 -6.34
N ARG A 402 5.35 -3.90 -6.16
CA ARG A 402 6.30 -4.85 -6.75
C ARG A 402 6.08 -6.29 -6.28
N ALA A 403 5.84 -6.50 -4.99
CA ALA A 403 5.52 -7.81 -4.43
C ALA A 403 4.17 -8.37 -4.93
N LEU A 404 3.16 -7.51 -5.17
CA LEU A 404 1.88 -7.89 -5.78
C LEU A 404 2.01 -8.32 -7.25
N CYS A 405 2.94 -7.71 -7.99
CA CYS A 405 3.20 -8.01 -9.39
C CYS A 405 4.12 -9.23 -9.60
N ALA A 406 4.73 -9.76 -8.53
CA ALA A 406 5.70 -10.84 -8.63
C ALA A 406 5.03 -12.20 -8.87
N THR A 407 5.66 -13.02 -9.73
CA THR A 407 5.30 -14.44 -9.87
C THR A 407 5.73 -15.22 -8.63
N PRO A 408 4.85 -16.02 -7.99
CA PRO A 408 5.22 -16.86 -6.86
C PRO A 408 6.38 -17.82 -7.19
N PRO A 409 7.25 -18.15 -6.20
CA PRO A 409 8.40 -19.02 -6.43
C PRO A 409 7.99 -20.45 -6.80
N PRO A 410 8.73 -21.12 -7.72
CA PRO A 410 8.43 -22.49 -8.15
C PRO A 410 8.71 -23.53 -7.05
N LEU A 411 8.22 -24.75 -7.22
CA LEU A 411 8.47 -25.83 -6.25
C LEU A 411 9.97 -26.19 -6.18
N SER A 412 10.73 -26.01 -7.25
CA SER A 412 12.20 -26.17 -7.28
C SER A 412 12.94 -25.16 -6.40
N TRP A 413 12.40 -23.95 -6.22
CA TRP A 413 12.93 -22.96 -5.27
C TRP A 413 12.77 -23.45 -3.83
N HIS A 414 11.61 -24.05 -3.51
CA HIS A 414 11.39 -24.69 -2.22
C HIS A 414 12.27 -25.92 -1.98
N ASP A 415 12.57 -26.69 -3.03
CA ASP A 415 13.47 -27.86 -2.93
C ASP A 415 14.92 -27.42 -2.70
N ALA A 416 15.40 -26.40 -3.42
CA ALA A 416 16.71 -25.81 -3.22
C ALA A 416 16.84 -25.17 -1.82
N ALA A 417 15.82 -24.42 -1.39
CA ALA A 417 15.77 -23.83 -0.06
C ALA A 417 15.73 -24.88 1.08
N ALA A 418 15.27 -26.10 0.81
CA ALA A 418 15.30 -27.20 1.77
C ALA A 418 16.70 -27.83 1.94
N GLY A 419 17.68 -27.46 1.10
CA GLY A 419 19.09 -27.82 1.23
C GLY A 419 19.95 -26.79 1.99
N LEU A 420 19.36 -25.69 2.48
CA LEU A 420 20.06 -24.66 3.22
C LEU A 420 20.41 -25.11 4.66
N ASP A 421 21.57 -24.66 5.13
CA ASP A 421 22.04 -24.90 6.50
C ASP A 421 21.17 -24.18 7.55
N THR A 422 21.23 -24.68 8.79
CA THR A 422 20.57 -24.04 9.94
C THR A 422 21.59 -23.46 10.93
N TRP A 423 21.22 -22.35 11.56
CA TRP A 423 22.10 -21.61 12.48
C TRP A 423 22.31 -22.43 13.77
N ALA A 424 23.50 -23.02 13.91
CA ALA A 424 23.76 -24.03 14.95
C ALA A 424 24.03 -23.48 16.37
N VAL A 425 24.36 -22.19 16.49
CA VAL A 425 24.78 -21.56 17.76
C VAL A 425 23.58 -20.96 18.49
N GLU A 426 23.35 -21.33 19.75
CA GLU A 426 22.39 -20.63 20.62
C GLU A 426 22.87 -19.18 20.84
N TYR A 427 22.24 -18.24 20.13
CA TYR A 427 22.68 -16.86 19.94
C TYR A 427 22.63 -15.98 21.21
N ASP A 428 22.17 -16.54 22.32
CA ASP A 428 22.16 -15.95 23.65
C ASP A 428 23.50 -15.32 24.03
N ASP A 429 24.62 -15.92 23.63
CA ASP A 429 25.97 -15.36 23.88
C ASP A 429 26.21 -14.05 23.11
N VAL A 430 25.78 -13.94 21.85
CA VAL A 430 26.19 -12.82 20.98
C VAL A 430 25.62 -11.48 21.44
N LEU A 431 24.42 -11.46 22.02
CA LEU A 431 23.82 -10.22 22.56
C LEU A 431 24.11 -9.96 24.03
N ARG A 432 24.44 -11.01 24.82
CA ARG A 432 24.91 -10.86 26.21
C ARG A 432 26.38 -10.39 26.27
N ASN A 433 27.20 -10.80 25.30
CA ASN A 433 28.64 -10.51 25.24
C ASN A 433 29.00 -9.23 24.47
N ILE A 434 28.04 -8.36 24.12
CA ILE A 434 28.31 -6.98 23.69
C ILE A 434 28.14 -6.06 24.91
N PRO A 435 29.23 -5.60 25.55
CA PRO A 435 29.12 -4.75 26.74
C PRO A 435 28.37 -3.44 26.46
N GLU A 436 27.66 -2.91 27.45
CA GLU A 436 27.06 -1.57 27.31
C GLU A 436 28.11 -0.49 26.99
N THR A 437 29.35 -0.66 27.44
CA THR A 437 30.46 0.23 27.08
C THR A 437 30.73 0.26 25.59
N VAL A 438 30.59 -0.86 24.87
CA VAL A 438 30.79 -0.94 23.40
C VAL A 438 29.60 -0.35 22.64
N ARG A 439 28.37 -0.50 23.15
CA ARG A 439 27.19 0.18 22.58
C ARG A 439 27.15 1.69 22.85
N LYS A 440 27.75 2.13 23.96
CA LYS A 440 27.86 3.55 24.34
C LYS A 440 29.17 4.18 23.88
N ASP A 441 30.07 3.41 23.27
CA ASP A 441 31.38 3.90 22.87
C ASP A 441 31.25 4.93 21.75
N LYS A 442 32.00 6.02 21.87
CA LYS A 442 32.14 7.03 20.83
C LYS A 442 33.40 6.80 19.99
N GLY A 443 33.84 5.54 19.92
CA GLY A 443 34.77 5.06 18.91
C GLY A 443 34.30 5.41 17.49
N PRO A 444 35.22 5.38 16.50
CA PRO A 444 34.94 5.91 15.16
C PRO A 444 33.80 5.14 14.48
N ARG A 445 32.62 5.76 14.44
CA ARG A 445 31.45 5.31 13.68
C ARG A 445 31.88 5.10 12.22
N ALA A 446 31.82 3.86 11.73
CA ALA A 446 32.46 3.45 10.47
C ALA A 446 32.05 4.35 9.28
N SER A 447 30.76 4.65 9.18
CA SER A 447 30.24 5.74 8.37
C SER A 447 29.01 6.35 9.05
N PRO A 448 28.79 7.68 8.98
CA PRO A 448 27.43 8.21 9.14
C PRO A 448 26.52 7.64 8.04
N TYR A 449 25.21 7.59 8.27
CA TYR A 449 24.25 7.30 7.21
C TYR A 449 24.39 8.32 6.08
N LYS A 450 24.53 7.82 4.85
CA LYS A 450 24.63 8.63 3.64
C LYS A 450 23.31 8.43 2.89
N PRO A 451 22.31 9.33 3.04
CA PRO A 451 21.05 9.21 2.31
C PRO A 451 21.35 9.09 0.82
N GLN A 452 20.83 8.04 0.20
CA GLN A 452 21.24 7.66 -1.14
C GLN A 452 20.78 8.72 -2.14
N ARG A 453 21.70 9.59 -2.59
CA ARG A 453 21.45 10.50 -3.72
C ARG A 453 21.40 9.68 -5.01
N TRP A 454 20.21 9.18 -5.35
CA TRP A 454 19.93 8.38 -6.54
C TRP A 454 20.31 9.15 -7.81
N ARG A 455 21.53 8.91 -8.34
CA ARG A 455 22.13 9.67 -9.45
C ARG A 455 21.48 9.46 -10.83
N GLY A 456 20.43 8.63 -10.92
CA GLY A 456 19.67 8.43 -12.15
C GLY A 456 18.71 9.58 -12.49
N PHE A 457 18.23 10.31 -11.47
CA PHE A 457 17.12 11.24 -11.65
C PHE A 457 17.42 12.40 -12.60
N LYS A 458 16.55 12.52 -13.61
CA LYS A 458 16.35 13.76 -14.39
C LYS A 458 14.97 14.39 -14.17
N ARG A 459 14.03 13.68 -13.53
CA ARG A 459 12.64 14.10 -13.21
C ARG A 459 12.09 13.30 -12.02
N SER A 460 11.05 13.81 -11.37
CA SER A 460 10.15 13.03 -10.51
C SER A 460 9.09 12.30 -11.35
N PRO A 461 8.66 11.09 -10.95
CA PRO A 461 7.40 10.52 -11.43
C PRO A 461 6.17 11.24 -10.86
N ILE A 462 6.27 11.70 -9.59
CA ILE A 462 5.21 12.45 -8.90
C ILE A 462 5.24 13.91 -9.39
N GLN A 463 4.28 14.28 -10.23
CA GLN A 463 4.21 15.63 -10.80
C GLN A 463 3.60 16.61 -9.77
N THR A 464 4.47 17.41 -9.14
CA THR A 464 4.07 18.60 -8.38
C THR A 464 3.45 19.64 -9.32
N ARG A 465 2.57 20.50 -8.81
CA ARG A 465 1.67 21.32 -9.66
C ARG A 465 2.35 22.39 -10.55
N SER A 466 3.65 22.62 -10.40
CA SER A 466 4.42 23.71 -11.00
C SER A 466 4.56 23.69 -12.54
N ARG A 467 4.09 22.64 -13.23
CA ARG A 467 4.33 22.43 -14.68
C ARG A 467 3.09 22.44 -15.59
N CYS A 468 1.94 22.91 -15.11
CA CYS A 468 0.74 23.09 -15.94
C CYS A 468 0.73 24.41 -16.75
N GLN A 469 1.88 24.80 -17.32
CA GLN A 469 1.98 25.82 -18.36
C GLN A 469 2.63 25.21 -19.61
N PRO A 470 2.13 25.50 -20.83
CA PRO A 470 2.83 25.15 -22.06
C PRO A 470 4.16 25.95 -22.15
N PRO A 471 5.15 25.47 -22.91
CA PRO A 471 6.36 26.25 -23.15
C PRO A 471 6.03 27.40 -24.13
N ASP A 472 6.05 28.64 -23.65
CA ASP A 472 6.06 29.81 -24.53
C ASP A 472 7.38 29.85 -25.31
N GLU A 473 7.30 30.19 -26.59
CA GLU A 473 8.46 30.26 -27.49
C GLU A 473 9.27 31.54 -27.20
N LEU A 474 10.33 31.41 -26.38
CA LEU A 474 11.32 32.46 -26.16
C LEU A 474 12.13 32.71 -27.44
N ILE A 475 11.62 33.61 -28.29
CA ILE A 475 12.36 34.21 -29.40
C ILE A 475 13.35 35.24 -28.83
N ASP A 476 14.61 35.11 -29.23
CA ASP A 476 15.68 36.08 -28.92
C ASP A 476 15.50 37.37 -29.74
N GLY A 477 15.59 38.54 -29.10
CA GLY A 477 15.29 39.82 -29.73
C GLY A 477 15.63 41.03 -28.85
N ARG A 478 16.66 41.78 -29.24
CA ARG A 478 16.97 43.13 -28.74
C ARG A 478 16.37 44.17 -29.70
N GLY A 479 15.90 45.32 -29.21
CA GLY A 479 15.63 46.47 -30.06
C GLY A 479 14.83 47.58 -29.37
N ASP A 480 15.30 48.81 -29.59
CA ASP A 480 14.86 50.07 -28.99
C ASP A 480 13.49 50.60 -29.47
N ASP A 481 12.93 51.52 -28.68
CA ASP A 481 12.19 52.77 -28.99
C ASP A 481 11.01 52.85 -30.01
N ASP A 482 9.86 53.30 -29.45
CA ASP A 482 8.87 54.30 -29.91
C ASP A 482 7.96 54.18 -31.18
N ASP A 483 6.81 54.87 -31.05
CA ASP A 483 5.82 55.40 -32.01
C ASP A 483 4.85 54.51 -32.85
N GLU A 484 3.59 54.53 -32.36
CA GLU A 484 2.32 54.90 -33.07
C GLU A 484 1.65 54.09 -34.21
N GLU A 485 0.33 54.38 -34.34
CA GLU A 485 -0.65 54.04 -35.38
C GLU A 485 -1.10 52.57 -35.59
N ALA A 486 -2.01 52.37 -36.56
CA ALA A 486 -3.19 51.49 -36.45
C ALA A 486 -3.36 50.49 -37.65
N PRO A 487 -4.25 49.46 -37.55
CA PRO A 487 -4.37 48.35 -38.54
C PRO A 487 -5.25 48.76 -39.78
N PRO A 488 -5.55 47.91 -40.83
CA PRO A 488 -5.68 46.43 -40.78
C PRO A 488 -5.51 45.53 -42.06
N SER A 489 -5.38 44.21 -41.84
CA SER A 489 -5.91 43.10 -42.68
C SER A 489 -5.37 42.93 -44.15
N PRO A 490 -5.91 42.03 -45.00
CA PRO A 490 -5.56 40.60 -44.94
C PRO A 490 -5.18 39.90 -46.28
N THR A 491 -4.55 38.70 -46.16
CA THR A 491 -4.40 37.63 -47.19
C THR A 491 -3.66 37.99 -48.51
N PRO A 492 -3.44 37.05 -49.46
CA PRO A 492 -2.42 35.99 -49.33
C PRO A 492 -1.46 35.86 -50.56
N LYS A 493 -0.25 35.27 -50.41
CA LYS A 493 0.50 34.64 -51.54
C LYS A 493 1.68 33.71 -51.16
N ARG A 494 1.77 32.60 -51.91
CA ARG A 494 2.96 31.77 -52.24
C ARG A 494 3.46 32.23 -53.66
N PRO A 495 4.50 31.67 -54.32
CA PRO A 495 5.64 30.82 -53.88
C PRO A 495 7.01 31.20 -54.51
N SER A 496 8.11 30.48 -54.18
CA SER A 496 9.19 30.04 -55.10
C SER A 496 10.13 29.03 -54.38
N ARG A 497 10.47 27.84 -54.91
CA ARG A 497 11.57 27.48 -55.86
C ARG A 497 12.99 27.74 -55.30
N SER A 498 14.00 26.89 -55.46
CA SER A 498 14.18 25.53 -56.06
C SER A 498 15.50 24.94 -55.49
N LYS A 499 15.94 23.67 -55.63
CA LYS A 499 15.88 22.62 -56.68
C LYS A 499 15.84 21.25 -55.97
N ASP A 500 15.17 20.19 -56.45
CA ASP A 500 15.35 19.38 -57.66
C ASP A 500 16.64 18.54 -57.74
N LYS A 501 16.52 17.25 -57.40
CA LYS A 501 16.78 16.17 -58.39
C LYS A 501 16.06 14.87 -58.02
N ALA A 502 15.34 14.30 -58.98
CA ALA A 502 14.64 13.02 -58.87
C ALA A 502 14.75 12.26 -60.19
N THR A 503 14.69 10.92 -60.11
CA THR A 503 14.11 10.04 -61.15
C THR A 503 13.68 8.72 -60.47
N MET A 504 12.40 8.30 -60.44
CA MET A 504 11.46 7.95 -61.55
C MET A 504 11.74 6.52 -62.09
N LEU A 505 10.78 5.61 -62.35
CA LEU A 505 9.29 5.58 -62.43
C LEU A 505 8.80 4.14 -62.07
N SER A 506 7.72 3.91 -61.31
CA SER A 506 6.29 3.71 -61.73
C SER A 506 6.00 2.47 -62.61
N ALA A 507 4.80 1.89 -62.70
CA ALA A 507 3.58 1.82 -61.87
C ALA A 507 2.56 0.95 -62.65
N GLY A 508 1.53 0.40 -62.00
CA GLY A 508 0.43 -0.27 -62.71
C GLY A 508 -0.44 -1.15 -61.82
N ALA A 509 -1.74 -1.13 -62.05
CA ALA A 509 -2.72 -2.00 -61.41
C ALA A 509 -3.73 -2.48 -62.45
N ASP A 510 -4.15 -3.75 -62.38
CA ASP A 510 -5.41 -4.21 -62.96
C ASP A 510 -5.93 -5.45 -62.21
N SER A 511 -7.18 -5.79 -62.50
CA SER A 511 -7.98 -6.86 -61.93
C SER A 511 -7.93 -8.15 -62.76
N GLY A 512 -8.16 -9.31 -62.12
CA GLY A 512 -8.22 -10.59 -62.83
C GLY A 512 -8.73 -11.72 -61.96
N SER A 513 -9.71 -12.48 -62.45
CA SER A 513 -10.34 -13.58 -61.71
C SER A 513 -10.37 -14.87 -62.51
N LYS A 514 -9.81 -15.97 -61.96
CA LYS A 514 -10.45 -17.30 -61.86
C LYS A 514 -9.55 -18.45 -61.38
N ARG A 515 -10.16 -19.32 -60.56
CA ARG A 515 -10.04 -20.80 -60.49
C ARG A 515 -8.80 -21.51 -59.89
N LYS A 516 -9.11 -22.23 -58.80
CA LYS A 516 -8.78 -23.64 -58.46
C LYS A 516 -7.36 -24.05 -58.04
N GLN A 517 -7.31 -24.51 -56.77
CA GLN A 517 -6.44 -25.52 -56.14
C GLN A 517 -6.22 -26.83 -56.96
N PRO A 518 -5.29 -27.76 -56.58
CA PRO A 518 -4.76 -28.00 -55.22
C PRO A 518 -3.25 -28.35 -55.06
N SER A 519 -2.90 -28.70 -53.81
CA SER A 519 -1.72 -29.47 -53.34
C SER A 519 -0.48 -28.69 -52.85
N GLY A 520 0.34 -29.35 -52.04
CA GLY A 520 1.58 -28.80 -51.45
C GLY A 520 1.47 -28.35 -49.98
N GLY A 521 0.90 -29.18 -49.10
CA GLY A 521 0.81 -28.83 -47.67
C GLY A 521 2.18 -28.85 -46.96
N ASN A 522 2.51 -27.78 -46.23
CA ASN A 522 3.67 -27.74 -45.34
C ASN A 522 3.21 -27.52 -43.89
N ARG A 523 3.50 -28.49 -43.01
CA ARG A 523 3.15 -28.43 -41.58
C ARG A 523 4.11 -27.48 -40.86
N GLN A 524 3.76 -26.20 -40.82
CA GLN A 524 4.40 -25.28 -39.88
C GLN A 524 4.16 -25.80 -38.46
N HIS A 525 5.22 -26.31 -37.83
CA HIS A 525 5.28 -26.43 -36.37
C HIS A 525 5.39 -25.01 -35.82
N GLY A 526 4.25 -24.33 -35.70
CA GLY A 526 4.17 -23.15 -34.86
C GLY A 526 4.55 -23.57 -33.44
N GLN A 527 5.55 -22.91 -32.86
CA GLN A 527 5.82 -23.03 -31.43
C GLN A 527 4.57 -22.51 -30.71
N MET A 528 3.71 -23.43 -30.26
CA MET A 528 2.64 -23.09 -29.33
C MET A 528 3.31 -22.53 -28.07
N THR A 529 3.14 -21.23 -27.83
CA THR A 529 3.48 -20.60 -26.57
C THR A 529 2.75 -21.36 -25.46
N GLN A 530 3.51 -22.06 -24.64
CA GLN A 530 3.00 -23.03 -23.68
C GLN A 530 2.14 -22.30 -22.65
N GLN A 531 0.81 -22.37 -22.81
CA GLN A 531 -0.14 -21.66 -21.96
C GLN A 531 0.06 -22.05 -20.49
N LYS A 532 0.37 -21.05 -19.66
CA LYS A 532 0.55 -21.20 -18.21
C LYS A 532 -0.70 -21.83 -17.60
N ILE A 533 -0.52 -22.74 -16.64
CA ILE A 533 -1.64 -23.42 -15.97
C ILE A 533 -2.62 -22.45 -15.30
N GLN A 534 -2.19 -21.26 -14.88
CA GLN A 534 -3.07 -20.21 -14.34
C GLN A 534 -4.22 -19.89 -15.31
N ASP A 535 -3.94 -19.77 -16.62
CA ASP A 535 -4.86 -19.30 -17.66
C ASP A 535 -5.67 -20.44 -18.29
N ARG A 536 -5.20 -21.69 -18.15
CA ARG A 536 -5.89 -22.87 -18.70
C ARG A 536 -7.23 -23.16 -18.01
N PRO A 537 -8.31 -23.47 -18.73
CA PRO A 537 -9.60 -23.80 -18.11
C PRO A 537 -9.57 -25.16 -17.41
N PHE A 538 -10.43 -25.34 -16.41
CA PHE A 538 -10.66 -26.67 -15.81
C PHE A 538 -11.44 -27.58 -16.75
N CYS A 539 -11.23 -28.89 -16.64
CA CYS A 539 -12.10 -29.89 -17.25
C CYS A 539 -13.51 -29.87 -16.64
N THR A 540 -14.51 -30.20 -17.44
CA THR A 540 -15.90 -30.37 -16.97
C THR A 540 -16.00 -31.54 -16.00
N GLN A 541 -16.96 -31.48 -15.08
CA GLN A 541 -17.24 -32.61 -14.16
C GLN A 541 -17.65 -33.88 -14.93
N ARG A 542 -18.28 -33.74 -16.11
CA ARG A 542 -18.58 -34.85 -17.03
C ARG A 542 -17.32 -35.50 -17.61
N CYS A 543 -16.33 -34.71 -18.04
CA CYS A 543 -15.03 -35.23 -18.49
C CYS A 543 -14.30 -35.98 -17.36
N LEU A 544 -14.27 -35.43 -16.14
CA LEU A 544 -13.62 -36.06 -14.99
C LEU A 544 -14.35 -37.35 -14.54
N LEU A 545 -15.68 -37.38 -14.62
CA LEU A 545 -16.49 -38.60 -14.42
C LEU A 545 -16.16 -39.68 -15.47
N GLY A 546 -16.05 -39.30 -16.74
CA GLY A 546 -15.64 -40.19 -17.84
C GLY A 546 -14.25 -40.81 -17.59
N LEU A 547 -13.28 -39.97 -17.21
CA LEU A 547 -11.91 -40.38 -16.85
C LEU A 547 -11.84 -41.35 -15.65
N ALA A 548 -12.75 -41.21 -14.69
CA ALA A 548 -12.73 -41.99 -13.46
C ALA A 548 -13.52 -43.31 -13.53
N SER A 549 -14.45 -43.42 -14.48
CA SER A 549 -15.41 -44.53 -14.58
C SER A 549 -15.40 -45.22 -15.96
N ASP A 550 -14.33 -45.03 -16.73
CA ASP A 550 -14.16 -45.52 -18.11
C ASP A 550 -15.37 -45.18 -19.03
N GLY A 551 -15.89 -43.97 -18.88
CA GLY A 551 -17.09 -43.47 -19.54
C GLY A 551 -16.84 -42.75 -20.88
N PRO A 552 -17.90 -42.22 -21.53
CA PRO A 552 -17.78 -41.49 -22.78
C PRO A 552 -17.09 -40.13 -22.60
N MET A 553 -16.36 -39.71 -23.63
CA MET A 553 -15.75 -38.38 -23.70
C MET A 553 -16.81 -37.25 -23.65
N ASP A 554 -16.42 -36.08 -23.13
CA ASP A 554 -17.27 -34.89 -23.12
C ASP A 554 -16.73 -33.83 -24.10
N GLU A 555 -17.36 -33.74 -25.28
CA GLU A 555 -17.07 -32.75 -26.33
C GLU A 555 -17.24 -31.30 -25.86
N SER A 556 -17.98 -31.05 -24.76
CA SER A 556 -18.09 -29.71 -24.15
C SER A 556 -16.95 -29.36 -23.19
N CYS A 557 -16.00 -30.28 -22.97
CA CYS A 557 -14.79 -30.00 -22.18
C CYS A 557 -13.88 -29.02 -22.93
N PRO A 558 -13.48 -27.88 -22.34
CA PRO A 558 -12.62 -26.92 -23.02
C PRO A 558 -11.19 -27.44 -23.28
N ASN A 559 -10.80 -28.54 -22.63
CA ASN A 559 -9.54 -29.25 -22.84
C ASN A 559 -9.69 -30.51 -23.72
N PHE A 560 -10.86 -30.75 -24.34
CA PHE A 560 -11.16 -31.97 -25.12
C PHE A 560 -10.08 -32.32 -26.17
N GLY A 561 -9.54 -31.30 -26.86
CA GLY A 561 -8.49 -31.48 -27.85
C GLY A 561 -7.16 -32.03 -27.30
N ASP A 562 -6.86 -31.83 -26.01
CA ASP A 562 -5.66 -32.37 -25.36
C ASP A 562 -5.85 -33.85 -24.92
N HIS A 563 -7.10 -34.33 -24.81
CA HIS A 563 -7.41 -35.63 -24.17
C HIS A 563 -7.22 -36.86 -25.08
N GLY A 564 -7.20 -36.67 -26.41
CA GLY A 564 -7.24 -37.76 -27.38
C GLY A 564 -8.67 -38.27 -27.66
N SER A 565 -8.78 -39.45 -28.28
CA SER A 565 -10.07 -39.99 -28.75
C SER A 565 -10.87 -40.79 -27.71
N GLN A 566 -10.23 -41.20 -26.62
CA GLN A 566 -10.81 -41.98 -25.51
C GLN A 566 -10.10 -41.59 -24.21
N HIS A 567 -10.76 -41.77 -23.07
CA HIS A 567 -10.11 -41.57 -21.77
C HIS A 567 -9.03 -42.64 -21.53
N ILE A 568 -7.90 -42.22 -20.94
CA ILE A 568 -6.99 -43.16 -20.28
C ILE A 568 -7.65 -43.74 -19.03
N SER A 569 -7.26 -44.94 -18.59
CA SER A 569 -7.84 -45.52 -17.38
C SER A 569 -7.45 -44.72 -16.13
N ARG A 570 -8.33 -44.71 -15.12
CA ARG A 570 -8.08 -44.09 -13.80
C ARG A 570 -6.74 -44.48 -13.19
N LEU A 571 -6.31 -45.73 -13.35
CA LEU A 571 -5.01 -46.21 -12.84
C LEU A 571 -3.82 -45.59 -13.58
N GLU A 572 -3.90 -45.45 -14.90
CA GLU A 572 -2.85 -44.82 -15.71
C GLU A 572 -2.78 -43.32 -15.46
N PHE A 573 -3.93 -42.63 -15.36
CA PHE A 573 -4.00 -41.24 -14.92
C PHE A 573 -3.31 -41.03 -13.56
N LEU A 574 -3.66 -41.83 -12.55
CA LEU A 574 -3.05 -41.76 -11.21
C LEU A 574 -1.56 -42.08 -11.22
N ARG A 575 -1.09 -42.99 -12.09
CA ARG A 575 0.34 -43.31 -12.26
C ARG A 575 1.09 -42.12 -12.88
N LEU A 576 0.57 -41.56 -13.98
CA LEU A 576 1.18 -40.46 -14.70
C LEU A 576 1.23 -39.19 -13.87
N ILE A 577 0.13 -38.78 -13.23
CA ILE A 577 0.09 -37.53 -12.47
C ILE A 577 1.00 -37.57 -11.22
N ARG A 578 1.13 -38.72 -10.55
CA ARG A 578 2.12 -38.91 -9.48
C ARG A 578 3.56 -38.82 -9.98
N ALA A 579 3.84 -39.38 -11.16
CA ALA A 579 5.15 -39.31 -11.78
C ALA A 579 5.50 -37.88 -12.27
N GLN A 580 4.49 -37.10 -12.66
CA GLN A 580 4.62 -35.68 -13.00
C GLN A 580 4.89 -34.85 -11.74
N LEU A 581 4.01 -34.86 -10.73
CA LEU A 581 4.13 -34.04 -9.50
C LEU A 581 5.44 -34.26 -8.70
N ALA A 582 6.12 -35.39 -8.92
CA ALA A 582 7.43 -35.71 -8.36
C ALA A 582 8.63 -35.10 -9.13
N LYS A 583 8.42 -34.51 -10.30
CA LYS A 583 9.47 -34.01 -11.23
C LYS A 583 9.18 -32.62 -11.80
N ASP A 584 7.92 -32.37 -12.12
CA ASP A 584 7.37 -31.13 -12.66
C ASP A 584 7.24 -30.08 -11.55
N ARG A 585 8.32 -29.30 -11.39
CA ARG A 585 8.52 -28.43 -10.22
C ARG A 585 9.09 -27.04 -10.58
N GLY A 586 9.27 -26.76 -11.87
CA GLY A 586 9.80 -25.50 -12.40
C GLY A 586 8.78 -24.35 -12.42
N PRO A 587 9.15 -23.18 -12.98
CA PRO A 587 8.29 -21.99 -13.07
C PRO A 587 7.15 -22.12 -14.10
N ASP A 588 7.26 -23.08 -15.01
CA ASP A 588 6.27 -23.45 -16.02
C ASP A 588 5.43 -24.69 -15.65
N ALA A 589 5.58 -25.18 -14.41
CA ALA A 589 4.98 -26.44 -13.97
C ALA A 589 3.44 -26.45 -14.04
N ASP A 590 2.89 -27.60 -14.40
CA ASP A 590 1.45 -27.85 -14.51
C ASP A 590 0.81 -28.14 -13.12
N CYS A 591 1.29 -27.43 -12.08
CA CYS A 591 0.78 -27.46 -10.71
C CYS A 591 0.99 -26.11 -10.01
N ILE A 592 -0.09 -25.45 -9.58
CA ILE A 592 -0.03 -24.20 -8.79
C ILE A 592 -0.96 -24.22 -7.56
N PRO A 593 -0.59 -23.56 -6.45
CA PRO A 593 -1.51 -23.34 -5.35
C PRO A 593 -2.66 -22.41 -5.77
N LEU A 594 -3.88 -22.71 -5.30
CA LEU A 594 -5.04 -21.83 -5.45
C LEU A 594 -5.16 -20.81 -4.30
N TYR A 595 -4.30 -20.89 -3.28
CA TYR A 595 -4.35 -20.11 -2.03
C TYR A 595 -5.65 -20.24 -1.23
N MET A 596 -6.55 -21.14 -1.63
CA MET A 596 -7.72 -21.56 -0.87
C MET A 596 -7.30 -22.69 0.09
N SER A 597 -7.44 -22.48 1.39
CA SER A 597 -7.12 -23.48 2.43
C SER A 597 -8.24 -23.58 3.46
N GLY A 598 -8.61 -24.81 3.82
CA GLY A 598 -9.45 -25.08 4.98
C GLY A 598 -8.61 -25.33 6.24
N SER A 599 -9.24 -25.86 7.30
CA SER A 599 -8.59 -26.24 8.56
C SER A 599 -7.61 -27.43 8.47
N VAL A 600 -7.64 -28.17 7.35
CA VAL A 600 -6.99 -29.49 7.20
C VAL A 600 -6.14 -29.59 5.92
N GLY A 601 -6.31 -28.70 4.95
CA GLY A 601 -5.62 -28.79 3.67
C GLY A 601 -5.86 -27.65 2.70
N SER A 602 -4.98 -27.55 1.70
CA SER A 602 -4.95 -26.51 0.69
C SER A 602 -5.32 -27.05 -0.69
N LEU A 603 -5.93 -26.22 -1.53
CA LEU A 603 -6.30 -26.56 -2.89
C LEU A 603 -5.22 -26.13 -3.90
N PHE A 604 -5.03 -26.96 -4.91
CA PHE A 604 -4.08 -26.78 -6.01
C PHE A 604 -4.80 -26.96 -7.33
N LYS A 605 -4.39 -26.21 -8.36
CA LYS A 605 -4.78 -26.45 -9.75
C LYS A 605 -3.70 -27.30 -10.40
N VAL A 606 -4.09 -28.44 -10.96
CA VAL A 606 -3.16 -29.45 -11.49
C VAL A 606 -3.60 -29.88 -12.88
N ARG A 607 -2.66 -29.96 -13.83
CA ARG A 607 -2.87 -30.48 -15.18
C ARG A 607 -1.99 -31.70 -15.43
N LEU A 608 -2.54 -32.77 -16.01
CA LEU A 608 -1.71 -33.85 -16.56
C LEU A 608 -1.13 -33.41 -17.91
N SER A 609 0.15 -33.07 -17.97
CA SER A 609 0.73 -32.38 -19.14
C SER A 609 0.59 -33.15 -20.46
N SER A 610 0.59 -34.48 -20.39
CA SER A 610 0.52 -35.40 -21.53
C SER A 610 -0.89 -35.60 -22.11
N HIS A 611 -1.95 -35.24 -21.38
CA HIS A 611 -3.35 -35.47 -21.78
C HIS A 611 -4.28 -34.29 -21.45
N GLY A 612 -3.76 -33.16 -20.96
CA GLY A 612 -4.49 -31.92 -20.66
C GLY A 612 -5.55 -31.95 -19.57
N TYR A 613 -5.79 -33.10 -18.91
CA TYR A 613 -6.76 -33.18 -17.80
C TYR A 613 -6.40 -32.21 -16.69
N THR A 614 -7.19 -31.15 -16.56
CA THR A 614 -6.95 -30.01 -15.65
C THR A 614 -8.04 -29.99 -14.57
N LEU A 615 -7.65 -30.15 -13.30
CA LEU A 615 -8.53 -30.40 -12.17
C LEU A 615 -8.05 -29.66 -10.91
N VAL A 616 -8.88 -29.70 -9.86
CA VAL A 616 -8.49 -29.30 -8.50
C VAL A 616 -7.98 -30.52 -7.75
N ALA A 617 -6.82 -30.41 -7.12
CA ALA A 617 -6.27 -31.37 -6.17
C ALA A 617 -6.26 -30.79 -4.75
N LYS A 618 -6.36 -31.64 -3.73
CA LYS A 618 -6.30 -31.25 -2.31
C LYS A 618 -5.04 -31.83 -1.66
N GLY A 619 -4.18 -30.97 -1.13
CA GLY A 619 -3.02 -31.36 -0.34
C GLY A 619 -3.31 -31.25 1.16
N VAL A 620 -2.83 -32.23 1.94
CA VAL A 620 -2.91 -32.24 3.41
C VAL A 620 -1.54 -32.59 3.99
N GLU A 621 -1.27 -32.24 5.25
CA GLU A 621 -0.11 -32.77 5.96
C GLU A 621 -0.28 -34.27 6.25
N GLY A 622 0.83 -35.02 6.29
CA GLY A 622 0.79 -36.47 6.53
C GLY A 622 0.21 -36.90 7.88
N LEU A 623 0.12 -35.98 8.86
CA LEU A 623 -0.56 -36.21 10.14
C LEU A 623 -2.09 -36.24 9.97
N ASP A 624 -2.60 -35.38 9.10
CA ASP A 624 -4.03 -35.15 8.88
C ASP A 624 -4.62 -36.09 7.80
N LEU A 625 -3.82 -37.06 7.34
CA LEU A 625 -4.21 -38.12 6.37
C LEU A 625 -5.45 -38.91 6.80
N VAL A 626 -5.70 -39.06 8.10
CA VAL A 626 -6.92 -39.72 8.62
C VAL A 626 -8.18 -38.92 8.27
N LEU A 627 -8.10 -37.59 8.29
CA LEU A 627 -9.22 -36.70 7.96
C LEU A 627 -9.49 -36.70 6.46
N LEU A 628 -8.45 -36.73 5.62
CA LEU A 628 -8.60 -36.87 4.16
C LEU A 628 -9.19 -38.23 3.76
N ARG A 629 -8.85 -39.31 4.48
CA ARG A 629 -9.50 -40.62 4.28
C ARG A 629 -10.98 -40.57 4.64
N HIS A 630 -11.33 -39.99 5.77
CA HIS A 630 -12.74 -39.83 6.17
C HIS A 630 -13.54 -38.99 5.17
N GLU A 631 -12.95 -37.93 4.63
CA GLU A 631 -13.53 -37.13 3.54
C GLU A 631 -13.79 -38.00 2.29
N ASN A 632 -12.84 -38.85 1.89
CA ASN A 632 -13.05 -39.79 0.79
C ASN A 632 -14.16 -40.82 1.08
N ASP A 633 -14.20 -41.39 2.29
CA ASP A 633 -15.27 -42.31 2.72
C ASP A 633 -16.65 -41.66 2.62
N MET A 634 -16.74 -40.34 2.85
CA MET A 634 -17.97 -39.57 2.69
C MET A 634 -18.31 -39.32 1.21
N TYR A 635 -17.32 -39.05 0.34
CA TYR A 635 -17.53 -39.02 -1.12
C TYR A 635 -18.07 -40.35 -1.64
N ASP A 636 -17.52 -41.49 -1.19
CA ASP A 636 -17.99 -42.82 -1.60
C ASP A 636 -19.43 -43.11 -1.18
N ARG A 637 -19.87 -42.64 0.00
CA ARG A 637 -21.27 -42.73 0.44
C ARG A 637 -22.23 -41.91 -0.44
N VAL A 638 -21.78 -40.83 -1.05
CA VAL A 638 -22.58 -39.96 -1.92
C VAL A 638 -22.31 -40.17 -3.42
N ARG A 639 -21.67 -41.28 -3.80
CA ARG A 639 -21.29 -41.59 -5.20
C ARG A 639 -22.42 -41.39 -6.23
N ALA A 640 -23.67 -41.69 -5.85
CA ALA A 640 -24.86 -41.53 -6.71
C ALA A 640 -25.22 -40.06 -7.07
N ILE A 641 -24.62 -39.06 -6.41
CA ILE A 641 -24.84 -37.63 -6.69
C ILE A 641 -23.54 -36.86 -7.04
N GLN A 642 -22.39 -37.54 -7.08
CA GLN A 642 -21.14 -36.97 -7.58
C GLN A 642 -21.26 -36.57 -9.06
N GLY A 643 -20.54 -35.53 -9.47
CA GLY A 643 -20.60 -34.96 -10.82
C GLY A 643 -21.86 -34.16 -11.15
N LYS A 644 -22.87 -34.16 -10.26
CA LYS A 644 -24.15 -33.42 -10.42
C LYS A 644 -24.46 -32.45 -9.27
N HIS A 645 -24.29 -32.88 -8.03
CA HIS A 645 -24.58 -32.08 -6.83
C HIS A 645 -23.37 -31.89 -5.91
N VAL A 646 -22.37 -32.77 -6.00
CA VAL A 646 -21.05 -32.62 -5.37
C VAL A 646 -19.96 -32.94 -6.41
N PRO A 647 -18.70 -32.50 -6.23
CA PRO A 647 -17.61 -32.83 -7.14
C PRO A 647 -17.37 -34.34 -7.26
N TRP A 648 -16.77 -34.77 -8.37
CA TRP A 648 -16.26 -36.14 -8.50
C TRP A 648 -14.88 -36.32 -7.82
N CYS A 649 -14.67 -37.42 -7.10
CA CYS A 649 -13.42 -37.75 -6.39
C CYS A 649 -12.67 -38.96 -7.01
N PHE A 650 -11.34 -38.99 -6.91
CA PHE A 650 -10.45 -39.89 -7.67
C PHE A 650 -9.80 -41.02 -6.86
#